data_AF-A0A2V6LC92-F1
#
_entry.id   AF-A0A2V6LC92-F1
#
_cell.length_a   1.000
_cell.length_b   1.000
_cell.length_c   1.000
_cell.angle_alpha   90.00
_cell.angle_beta   90.00
_cell.angle_gamma   90.00
#
_symmetry.space_group_name_H-M   'P 1'
#
loop_
_entity.id
_entity.type
_entity.pdbx_description
1 polymer ?
#
loop_
_entity_poly.entity_id
_entity_poly.type
_entity_poly.pdbx_seq_one_letter_code
_entity_poly.pdbx_strand_id
1 'polypeptide(L)'
;MQHVTAFSRAQTVPAAPKAAPKKTLWILNSWRDLILYVGTPLFLVPMFLLAQTRWSAQDIYVFVAAFGAMGHHLPGMIRAYGDRALFDRFRWRFIFAPIFLLAVCVAFYWWDLKGIVLVVFFWGVWHGMMQTYGFCRIYDAKTGSFATLTRRLDFAACATWFAAAVLLSSQRMADTLETYYASGGPFIQPWLLHNAQQVMLAGAIAVSVLFLFNFARMWAEGKRPNPVKLALLVTSIAFWWYCNNAVTNILAGIALFEVFHDVQYLSLVWIYNRSRVEKDSSIGGFMRFVFRRSGSLIGLYIGLVFAYGSLAYFNSRLEVETIKRVLTGVVAASGLLHFYYDGFIWKVRERSTREHLGLASGNVSAASREFLPSWLLHGLKWVAVFVIPLGALWIGQTRSKMPETERDAWIASDLSNSARAHWKYGFALHKADRLDKAAEEYRIALRLSPNEKEVHYGLGQVLIAQSQLSEGRSELEQALRSDPNNGEFHSEYGYALERLGQKDEAGAEYATATRLAPKSGVVHYDYAMFLFREGKMDQAIPEFQTALKHSPNHPEAHYHLGRALFVKGDFEGAKLHYLETARLDPKAPVHNGLGVVYMRLGQPSEAIAQFKEALRLRPDDADAAENLRFAVGRGTQGGSTPR
;
A
#
# COMPACT_ATOMS: atom_id res chain seq x y z
N MET A 1 45.12 65.06 -10.18
CA MET A 1 46.22 64.10 -10.44
C MET A 1 47.13 64.10 -9.23
N GLN A 2 47.15 63.01 -8.46
CA GLN A 2 48.29 62.61 -7.63
C GLN A 2 48.00 61.20 -7.09
N HIS A 3 48.86 60.26 -7.48
CA HIS A 3 48.85 58.88 -7.01
C HIS A 3 49.22 58.84 -5.53
N VAL A 4 48.39 58.23 -4.70
CA VAL A 4 48.73 57.88 -3.32
C VAL A 4 48.80 56.36 -3.22
N THR A 5 50.02 55.83 -3.31
CA THR A 5 50.34 54.45 -2.95
C THR A 5 50.50 54.34 -1.44
N ALA A 6 49.53 53.72 -0.76
CA ALA A 6 49.65 53.32 0.63
C ALA A 6 49.29 51.84 0.76
N PHE A 7 50.29 50.97 0.73
CA PHE A 7 50.19 49.60 1.23
C PHE A 7 51.33 49.37 2.22
N SER A 8 51.12 49.76 3.48
CA SER A 8 51.86 49.16 4.59
C SER A 8 51.21 47.83 4.93
N ARG A 9 52.03 46.78 5.05
CA ARG A 9 51.58 45.44 5.46
C ARG A 9 50.95 45.51 6.84
N ALA A 10 49.69 45.07 6.96
CA ALA A 10 49.11 44.75 8.25
C ALA A 10 49.89 43.57 8.86
N GLN A 11 50.48 43.80 10.04
CA GLN A 11 51.06 42.76 10.89
C GLN A 11 50.00 41.68 11.13
N THR A 12 50.29 40.45 10.69
CA THR A 12 49.47 39.28 11.00
C THR A 12 49.63 38.96 12.48
N VAL A 13 48.68 39.38 13.31
CA VAL A 13 48.49 38.80 14.64
C VAL A 13 48.22 37.30 14.43
N PRO A 14 48.98 36.38 15.07
CA PRO A 14 48.68 34.96 14.97
C PRO A 14 47.26 34.72 15.48
N ALA A 15 46.44 34.06 14.66
CA ALA A 15 45.07 33.71 15.04
C ALA A 15 45.10 32.94 16.36
N ALA A 16 44.44 33.49 17.39
CA ALA A 16 44.25 32.79 18.64
C ALA A 16 43.66 31.39 18.35
N PRO A 17 44.15 30.33 19.01
CA PRO A 17 43.62 28.99 18.79
C PRO A 17 42.11 29.00 19.01
N LYS A 18 41.34 28.68 17.97
CA LYS A 18 39.89 28.50 18.08
C LYS A 18 39.64 27.51 19.21
N ALA A 19 39.04 27.99 20.31
CA ALA A 19 38.67 27.15 21.44
C ALA A 19 37.92 25.90 20.93
N ALA A 20 38.32 24.73 21.42
CA ALA A 20 37.66 23.48 21.04
C ALA A 20 36.15 23.61 21.29
N PRO A 21 35.28 23.25 20.32
CA PRO A 21 33.85 23.37 20.50
C PRO A 21 33.41 22.61 21.75
N LYS A 22 32.63 23.25 22.62
CA LYS A 22 32.09 22.62 23.84
C LYS A 22 31.35 21.35 23.45
N LYS A 23 31.65 20.23 24.13
CA LYS A 23 30.90 18.98 23.97
C LYS A 23 29.43 19.24 24.33
N THR A 24 28.52 18.97 23.40
CA THR A 24 27.08 19.05 23.66
C THR A 24 26.49 17.65 23.63
N LEU A 25 25.43 17.40 24.39
CA LEU A 25 24.70 16.13 24.32
C LEU A 25 23.67 16.13 23.19
N TRP A 26 23.27 17.32 22.72
CA TRP A 26 22.10 17.51 21.86
C TRP A 26 22.51 17.83 20.43
N ILE A 27 21.72 17.35 19.46
CA ILE A 27 21.77 17.76 18.06
C ILE A 27 21.33 19.21 17.97
N LEU A 28 20.19 19.52 18.57
CA LEU A 28 19.62 20.86 18.64
C LEU A 28 19.77 21.42 20.07
N ASN A 29 18.85 21.04 20.95
CA ASN A 29 18.84 21.35 22.36
C ASN A 29 17.98 20.30 23.08
N SER A 30 17.98 20.32 24.41
CA SER A 30 17.32 19.29 25.23
C SER A 30 15.86 19.08 24.87
N TRP A 31 15.05 20.14 24.86
CA TRP A 31 13.60 19.99 24.63
C TRP A 31 13.28 19.58 23.20
N ARG A 32 13.96 20.16 22.19
CA ARG A 32 13.69 19.86 20.78
C ARG A 32 14.07 18.44 20.44
N ASP A 33 15.21 17.97 20.95
CA ASP A 33 15.63 16.61 20.69
C ASP A 33 14.70 15.60 21.35
N LEU A 34 14.29 15.86 22.59
CA LEU A 34 13.35 15.01 23.30
C LEU A 34 11.97 14.99 22.64
N ILE A 35 11.49 16.07 22.04
CA ILE A 35 10.18 16.10 21.38
C ILE A 35 10.22 15.53 19.95
N LEU A 36 11.21 15.92 19.15
CA LEU A 36 11.25 15.65 17.70
C LEU A 36 11.95 14.35 17.32
N TYR A 37 12.90 13.87 18.14
CA TYR A 37 13.65 12.65 17.83
C TYR A 37 13.28 11.48 18.73
N VAL A 38 12.98 11.73 20.01
CA VAL A 38 12.69 10.68 20.99
C VAL A 38 11.19 10.53 21.23
N GLY A 39 10.52 11.60 21.64
CA GLY A 39 9.17 11.57 22.21
C GLY A 39 8.03 11.70 21.21
N THR A 40 8.32 11.86 19.90
CA THR A 40 7.29 11.99 18.86
C THR A 40 6.24 10.88 18.91
N PRO A 41 6.59 9.59 19.12
CA PRO A 41 5.60 8.52 19.26
C PRO A 41 4.55 8.74 20.37
N LEU A 42 4.94 9.39 21.48
CA LEU A 42 4.04 9.65 22.62
C LEU A 42 2.91 10.64 22.25
N PHE A 43 3.15 11.52 21.29
CA PHE A 43 2.15 12.45 20.77
C PHE A 43 1.39 11.84 19.58
N LEU A 44 2.12 11.12 18.73
CA LEU A 44 1.59 10.61 17.48
C LEU A 44 0.54 9.51 17.71
N VAL A 45 0.76 8.58 18.64
CA VAL A 45 -0.20 7.49 18.90
C VAL A 45 -1.57 8.01 19.36
N PRO A 46 -1.69 8.88 20.39
CA PRO A 46 -2.99 9.44 20.78
C PRO A 46 -3.66 10.26 19.67
N MET A 47 -2.90 11.09 18.94
CA MET A 47 -3.42 11.86 17.81
C MET A 47 -3.99 10.96 16.72
N PHE A 48 -3.30 9.85 16.44
CA PHE A 48 -3.71 8.91 15.42
C PHE A 48 -4.97 8.13 15.82
N LEU A 49 -5.06 7.69 17.08
CA LEU A 49 -6.28 7.08 17.62
C LEU A 49 -7.47 8.05 17.56
N LEU A 50 -7.25 9.33 17.88
CA LEU A 50 -8.28 10.36 17.75
C LEU A 50 -8.68 10.56 16.28
N ALA A 51 -7.73 10.56 15.34
CA ALA A 51 -8.02 10.65 13.91
C ALA A 51 -8.87 9.46 13.42
N GLN A 52 -8.62 8.25 13.93
CA GLN A 52 -9.38 7.05 13.58
C GLN A 52 -10.85 7.09 14.04
N THR A 53 -11.23 8.00 14.94
CA THR A 53 -12.64 8.21 15.30
C THR A 53 -13.45 8.87 14.17
N ARG A 54 -12.77 9.51 13.20
CA ARG A 54 -13.42 10.25 12.10
C ARG A 54 -13.03 9.77 10.71
N TRP A 55 -11.85 9.15 10.57
CA TRP A 55 -11.31 8.75 9.28
C TRP A 55 -10.82 7.31 9.33
N SER A 56 -11.01 6.58 8.24
CA SER A 56 -10.49 5.22 8.16
C SER A 56 -8.95 5.21 8.14
N ALA A 57 -8.35 4.08 8.47
CA ALA A 57 -6.91 3.90 8.32
C ALA A 57 -6.44 4.12 6.87
N GLN A 58 -7.29 3.77 5.90
CA GLN A 58 -7.04 4.01 4.47
C GLN A 58 -6.99 5.51 4.17
N ASP A 59 -7.95 6.29 4.67
CA ASP A 59 -7.99 7.74 4.44
C ASP A 59 -6.75 8.43 5.02
N ILE A 60 -6.39 8.05 6.25
CA ILE A 60 -5.19 8.57 6.92
C ILE A 60 -3.94 8.17 6.15
N TYR A 61 -3.83 6.90 5.73
CA TYR A 61 -2.70 6.44 4.93
C TYR A 61 -2.60 7.19 3.60
N VAL A 62 -3.70 7.38 2.87
CA VAL A 62 -3.70 8.15 1.62
C VAL A 62 -3.24 9.58 1.87
N PHE A 63 -3.72 10.21 2.94
CA PHE A 63 -3.26 11.55 3.32
C PHE A 63 -1.76 11.58 3.64
N VAL A 64 -1.27 10.65 4.45
CA VAL A 64 0.16 10.58 4.82
C VAL A 64 1.03 10.25 3.61
N ALA A 65 0.66 9.26 2.81
CA ALA A 65 1.40 8.87 1.62
C ALA A 65 1.45 10.00 0.59
N ALA A 66 0.33 10.69 0.36
CA ALA A 66 0.27 11.84 -0.54
C ALA A 66 1.08 13.01 0.04
N PHE A 67 0.77 13.49 1.24
CA PHE A 67 1.22 14.80 1.69
C PHE A 67 2.37 14.78 2.70
N GLY A 68 2.51 13.72 3.50
CA GLY A 68 3.62 13.54 4.43
C GLY A 68 4.83 12.95 3.71
N ALA A 69 4.73 11.66 3.36
CA ALA A 69 5.82 10.86 2.86
C ALA A 69 6.37 11.39 1.53
N MET A 70 5.54 11.52 0.49
CA MET A 70 6.05 12.05 -0.77
C MET A 70 6.51 13.50 -0.68
N GLY A 71 5.81 14.29 0.13
CA GLY A 71 6.14 15.69 0.36
C GLY A 71 7.56 15.88 0.92
N HIS A 72 8.05 14.94 1.75
CA HIS A 72 9.40 15.01 2.31
C HIS A 72 10.51 14.68 1.28
N HIS A 73 10.20 14.13 0.11
CA HIS A 73 11.21 13.84 -0.91
C HIS A 73 11.87 15.13 -1.46
N LEU A 74 11.08 16.20 -1.50
CA LEU A 74 11.43 17.48 -2.10
C LEU A 74 12.71 18.12 -1.53
N PRO A 75 12.92 18.26 -0.20
CA PRO A 75 14.15 18.84 0.36
C PRO A 75 15.44 18.14 -0.08
N GLY A 76 15.43 16.81 -0.18
CA GLY A 76 16.58 16.05 -0.68
C GLY A 76 16.93 16.42 -2.12
N MET A 77 15.92 16.54 -2.99
CA MET A 77 16.08 16.97 -4.38
C MET A 77 16.55 18.43 -4.48
N ILE A 78 15.90 19.34 -3.74
CA ILE A 78 16.29 20.76 -3.69
C ILE A 78 17.77 20.90 -3.32
N ARG A 79 18.25 20.08 -2.37
CA ARG A 79 19.66 20.08 -2.00
C ARG A 79 20.56 19.52 -3.09
N ALA A 80 20.20 18.39 -3.70
CA ALA A 80 21.00 17.72 -4.73
C ALA A 80 21.26 18.65 -5.93
N TYR A 81 20.27 19.45 -6.33
CA TYR A 81 20.37 20.36 -7.49
C TYR A 81 20.66 21.82 -7.11
N GLY A 82 20.39 22.22 -5.87
CA GLY A 82 20.59 23.60 -5.40
C GLY A 82 21.98 23.89 -4.85
N ASP A 83 22.73 22.86 -4.42
CA ASP A 83 24.12 23.00 -3.96
C ASP A 83 25.10 22.71 -5.10
N ARG A 84 25.70 23.78 -5.66
CA ARG A 84 26.65 23.68 -6.79
C ARG A 84 27.84 22.78 -6.49
N ALA A 85 28.45 22.90 -5.31
CA ALA A 85 29.63 22.11 -4.97
C ALA A 85 29.30 20.61 -4.84
N LEU A 86 28.13 20.32 -4.26
CA LEU A 86 27.63 18.94 -4.18
C LEU A 86 27.28 18.40 -5.57
N PHE A 87 26.58 19.20 -6.38
CA PHE A 87 26.19 18.83 -7.73
C PHE A 87 27.42 18.57 -8.61
N ASP A 88 28.40 19.47 -8.66
CA ASP A 88 29.60 19.31 -9.49
C ASP A 88 30.38 18.04 -9.14
N ARG A 89 30.45 17.70 -7.84
CA ARG A 89 31.12 16.49 -7.34
C ARG A 89 30.42 15.19 -7.78
N PHE A 90 29.09 15.21 -7.87
CA PHE A 90 28.28 14.02 -8.18
C PHE A 90 27.46 14.16 -9.47
N ARG A 91 27.86 15.07 -10.37
CA ARG A 91 27.06 15.54 -11.52
C ARG A 91 26.46 14.40 -12.34
N TRP A 92 27.28 13.41 -12.67
CA TRP A 92 26.85 12.28 -13.49
C TRP A 92 25.84 11.39 -12.77
N ARG A 93 25.96 11.23 -11.45
CA ARG A 93 24.98 10.49 -10.65
C ARG A 93 23.64 11.24 -10.58
N PHE A 94 23.67 12.55 -10.38
CA PHE A 94 22.45 13.37 -10.30
C PHE A 94 21.76 13.61 -11.64
N ILE A 95 22.47 13.43 -12.76
CA ILE A 95 21.89 13.45 -14.11
C ILE A 95 21.31 12.08 -14.48
N PHE A 96 22.08 11.00 -14.32
CA PHE A 96 21.68 9.68 -14.84
C PHE A 96 20.79 8.88 -13.90
N ALA A 97 20.92 9.01 -12.57
CA ALA A 97 20.11 8.23 -11.63
C ALA A 97 18.59 8.52 -11.75
N PRO A 98 18.12 9.79 -11.86
CA PRO A 98 16.71 10.07 -12.07
C PRO A 98 16.16 9.46 -13.36
N ILE A 99 16.89 9.63 -14.47
CA ILE A 99 16.47 9.12 -15.79
C ILE A 99 16.37 7.59 -15.74
N PHE A 100 17.38 6.94 -15.16
CA PHE A 100 17.41 5.49 -15.01
C PHE A 100 16.27 4.99 -14.12
N LEU A 101 16.10 5.54 -12.91
CA LEU A 101 15.05 5.10 -11.98
C LEU A 101 13.65 5.37 -12.54
N LEU A 102 13.44 6.51 -13.21
CA LEU A 102 12.18 6.83 -13.86
C LEU A 102 11.86 5.82 -14.96
N ALA A 103 12.80 5.57 -15.87
CA ALA A 103 12.62 4.62 -16.97
C ALA A 103 12.33 3.21 -16.44
N VAL A 104 13.11 2.74 -15.46
CA VAL A 104 12.94 1.41 -14.87
C VAL A 104 11.61 1.30 -14.14
N CYS A 105 11.26 2.24 -13.24
CA CYS A 105 10.00 2.14 -12.49
C CYS A 105 8.80 2.23 -13.42
N VAL A 106 8.76 3.20 -14.34
CA VAL A 106 7.65 3.32 -15.29
C VAL A 106 7.51 2.06 -16.13
N ALA A 107 8.61 1.47 -16.62
CA ALA A 107 8.57 0.22 -17.37
C ALA A 107 8.01 -0.95 -16.54
N PHE A 108 8.45 -1.09 -15.29
CA PHE A 108 7.96 -2.15 -14.40
C PHE A 108 6.46 -2.01 -14.12
N TYR A 109 5.96 -0.82 -13.81
CA TYR A 109 4.52 -0.62 -13.57
C TYR A 109 3.71 -0.71 -14.87
N TRP A 110 4.26 -0.27 -16.00
CA TRP A 110 3.62 -0.41 -17.31
C TRP A 110 3.36 -1.88 -17.66
N TRP A 111 4.36 -2.74 -17.45
CA TRP A 111 4.27 -4.20 -17.68
C TRP A 111 3.77 -5.01 -16.47
N ASP A 112 3.30 -4.34 -15.42
CA ASP A 112 2.80 -4.97 -14.19
C ASP A 112 3.80 -5.94 -13.51
N LEU A 113 5.09 -5.65 -13.58
CA LEU A 113 6.16 -6.43 -12.97
C LEU A 113 6.24 -6.15 -11.46
N LYS A 114 5.87 -7.13 -10.64
CA LYS A 114 5.69 -6.94 -9.20
C LYS A 114 7.00 -6.84 -8.42
N GLY A 115 8.11 -7.33 -8.98
CA GLY A 115 9.41 -7.34 -8.32
C GLY A 115 9.89 -5.95 -7.87
N ILE A 116 9.53 -4.87 -8.58
CA ILE A 116 9.93 -3.50 -8.18
C ILE A 116 9.31 -3.11 -6.83
N VAL A 117 8.13 -3.65 -6.49
CA VAL A 117 7.45 -3.38 -5.22
C VAL A 117 8.29 -3.89 -4.06
N LEU A 118 8.92 -5.07 -4.19
CA LEU A 118 9.86 -5.59 -3.19
C LEU A 118 11.08 -4.68 -3.05
N VAL A 119 11.61 -4.15 -4.15
CA VAL A 119 12.75 -3.23 -4.13
C VAL A 119 12.39 -1.96 -3.36
N VAL A 120 11.26 -1.33 -3.70
CA VAL A 120 10.78 -0.13 -3.01
C VAL A 120 10.57 -0.41 -1.52
N PHE A 121 9.96 -1.54 -1.18
CA PHE A 121 9.72 -1.95 0.20
C PHE A 121 11.03 -2.14 0.99
N PHE A 122 11.93 -3.01 0.54
CA PHE A 122 13.18 -3.28 1.24
C PHE A 122 14.07 -2.05 1.33
N TRP A 123 14.06 -1.20 0.30
CA TRP A 123 14.78 0.06 0.33
C TRP A 123 14.17 1.03 1.35
N GLY A 124 12.85 1.12 1.46
CA GLY A 124 12.18 1.93 2.49
C GLY A 124 12.57 1.50 3.90
N VAL A 125 12.56 0.20 4.19
CA VAL A 125 13.01 -0.35 5.49
C VAL A 125 14.48 -0.02 5.75
N TRP A 126 15.34 -0.22 4.74
CA TRP A 126 16.77 0.14 4.82
C TRP A 126 16.97 1.64 5.06
N HIS A 127 16.17 2.48 4.41
CA HIS A 127 16.23 3.93 4.52
C HIS A 127 15.90 4.40 5.94
N GLY A 128 14.78 3.95 6.51
CA GLY A 128 14.41 4.23 7.90
C GLY A 128 15.48 3.76 8.89
N MET A 129 15.98 2.53 8.72
CA MET A 129 17.07 1.98 9.52
C MET A 129 18.35 2.84 9.46
N MET A 130 18.74 3.26 8.26
CA MET A 130 19.93 4.09 8.05
C MET A 130 19.78 5.50 8.62
N GLN A 131 18.57 6.07 8.64
CA GLN A 131 18.28 7.33 9.32
C GLN A 131 18.50 7.19 10.84
N THR A 132 17.92 6.17 11.48
CA THR A 132 18.11 5.93 12.92
C THR A 132 19.60 5.73 13.27
N TYR A 133 20.31 4.93 12.48
CA TYR A 133 21.76 4.75 12.64
C TYR A 133 22.53 6.07 12.39
N GLY A 134 22.12 6.87 11.42
CA GLY A 134 22.67 8.19 11.13
C GLY A 134 22.60 9.12 12.33
N PHE A 135 21.43 9.22 12.98
CA PHE A 135 21.27 10.00 14.21
C PHE A 135 22.15 9.48 15.35
N CYS A 136 22.28 8.16 15.52
CA CYS A 136 23.20 7.57 16.49
C CYS A 136 24.64 8.07 16.27
N ARG A 137 25.06 8.16 15.00
CA ARG A 137 26.38 8.69 14.64
C ARG A 137 26.55 10.17 14.96
N ILE A 138 25.50 10.98 14.79
CA ILE A 138 25.53 12.41 15.13
C ILE A 138 25.67 12.57 16.65
N TYR A 139 24.87 11.86 17.45
CA TYR A 139 24.94 11.91 18.92
C TYR A 139 26.29 11.47 19.48
N ASP A 140 26.88 10.41 18.92
CA ASP A 140 28.24 9.97 19.26
C ASP A 140 29.28 11.03 18.89
N ALA A 141 29.15 11.67 17.72
CA ALA A 141 30.08 12.71 17.31
C ALA A 141 30.00 13.96 18.20
N LYS A 142 28.83 14.27 18.76
CA LYS A 142 28.59 15.38 19.70
C LYS A 142 29.31 15.19 21.05
N THR A 143 29.47 13.95 21.50
CA THR A 143 30.27 13.60 22.70
C THR A 143 31.74 13.29 22.39
N GLY A 144 32.10 13.25 21.11
CA GLY A 144 33.45 12.94 20.63
C GLY A 144 33.77 11.44 20.58
N SER A 145 32.75 10.58 20.57
CA SER A 145 32.89 9.12 20.47
C SER A 145 33.00 8.65 19.02
N PHE A 146 34.14 8.01 18.69
CA PHE A 146 34.39 7.41 17.37
C PHE A 146 34.79 5.92 17.46
N ALA A 147 34.46 5.27 18.58
CA ALA A 147 34.84 3.87 18.82
C ALA A 147 34.25 2.93 17.75
N THR A 148 35.13 2.13 17.13
CA THR A 148 34.75 1.22 16.04
C THR A 148 33.73 0.18 16.49
N LEU A 149 33.89 -0.39 17.69
CA LEU A 149 32.97 -1.39 18.24
C LEU A 149 31.57 -0.80 18.46
N THR A 150 31.48 0.36 19.11
CA THR A 150 30.21 1.08 19.33
C THR A 150 29.49 1.35 18.01
N ARG A 151 30.21 1.84 17.01
CA ARG A 151 29.65 2.06 15.67
C ARG A 151 29.11 0.78 15.03
N ARG A 152 29.82 -0.35 15.18
CA ARG A 152 29.39 -1.64 14.63
C ARG A 152 28.15 -2.16 15.37
N LEU A 153 28.11 -2.02 16.69
CA LEU A 153 26.97 -2.43 17.52
C LEU A 153 25.75 -1.53 17.30
N ASP A 154 25.92 -0.21 17.15
CA ASP A 154 24.83 0.72 16.78
C ASP A 154 24.20 0.27 15.44
N PHE A 155 25.03 0.01 14.42
CA PHE A 155 24.54 -0.45 13.11
C PHE A 155 23.87 -1.82 13.20
N ALA A 156 24.51 -2.78 13.88
CA ALA A 156 23.97 -4.12 14.04
C ALA A 156 22.62 -4.08 14.76
N ALA A 157 22.49 -3.28 15.83
CA ALA A 157 21.24 -3.15 16.57
C ALA A 157 20.11 -2.59 15.69
N CYS A 158 20.37 -1.52 14.94
CA CYS A 158 19.41 -1.02 13.97
C CYS A 158 19.04 -2.09 12.93
N ALA A 159 20.04 -2.73 12.32
CA ALA A 159 19.82 -3.70 11.26
C ALA A 159 19.03 -4.93 11.71
N THR A 160 19.41 -5.54 12.84
CA THR A 160 18.74 -6.74 13.33
C THR A 160 17.32 -6.44 13.81
N TRP A 161 17.09 -5.32 14.50
CA TRP A 161 15.74 -5.01 14.99
C TRP A 161 14.79 -4.50 13.91
N PHE A 162 15.29 -3.74 12.93
CA PHE A 162 14.45 -3.36 11.79
C PHE A 162 14.06 -4.58 10.96
N ALA A 163 15.01 -5.50 10.70
CA ALA A 163 14.74 -6.75 10.01
C ALA A 163 13.82 -7.68 10.82
N ALA A 164 14.07 -7.84 12.13
CA ALA A 164 13.24 -8.67 13.01
C ALA A 164 11.78 -8.19 13.04
N ALA A 165 11.54 -6.89 13.17
CA ALA A 165 10.18 -6.35 13.19
C ALA A 165 9.39 -6.63 11.89
N VAL A 166 10.07 -6.73 10.74
CA VAL A 166 9.43 -7.12 9.47
C VAL A 166 9.27 -8.63 9.38
N LEU A 167 10.34 -9.39 9.62
CA LEU A 167 10.35 -10.85 9.47
C LEU A 167 9.43 -11.59 10.45
N LEU A 168 9.26 -11.03 11.66
CA LEU A 168 8.40 -11.60 12.70
C LEU A 168 6.97 -11.07 12.64
N SER A 169 6.70 -10.07 11.80
CA SER A 169 5.34 -9.58 11.55
C SER A 169 4.64 -10.50 10.57
N SER A 170 3.64 -11.23 11.04
CA SER A 170 2.81 -12.11 10.21
C SER A 170 2.14 -11.35 9.07
N GLN A 171 1.68 -10.13 9.32
CA GLN A 171 1.03 -9.28 8.31
C GLN A 171 2.03 -8.80 7.25
N ARG A 172 3.20 -8.30 7.66
CA ARG A 172 4.23 -7.84 6.71
C ARG A 172 4.77 -8.98 5.89
N MET A 173 5.00 -10.13 6.51
CA MET A 173 5.47 -11.31 5.80
C MET A 173 4.43 -11.84 4.82
N ALA A 174 3.15 -11.80 5.15
CA ALA A 174 2.10 -12.20 4.21
C ALA A 174 2.14 -11.34 2.93
N ASP A 175 2.18 -10.01 3.06
CA ASP A 175 2.22 -9.09 1.91
C ASP A 175 3.56 -9.20 1.14
N THR A 176 4.66 -9.46 1.86
CA THR A 176 5.98 -9.65 1.25
C THR A 176 6.03 -10.95 0.44
N LEU A 177 5.55 -12.06 1.00
CA LEU A 177 5.49 -13.36 0.32
C LEU A 177 4.50 -13.35 -0.84
N GLU A 178 3.35 -12.69 -0.68
CA GLU A 178 2.40 -12.47 -1.76
C GLU A 178 3.06 -11.76 -2.94
N THR A 179 3.77 -10.67 -2.69
CA THR A 179 4.49 -9.93 -3.73
C THR A 179 5.62 -10.78 -4.32
N TYR A 180 6.35 -11.53 -3.50
CA TYR A 180 7.42 -12.42 -3.93
C TYR A 180 6.93 -13.52 -4.87
N TYR A 181 5.91 -14.27 -4.48
CA TYR A 181 5.33 -15.32 -5.31
C TYR A 181 4.62 -14.74 -6.54
N ALA A 182 3.92 -13.62 -6.41
CA ALA A 182 3.34 -12.92 -7.56
C ALA A 182 4.39 -12.40 -8.55
N SER A 183 5.60 -12.12 -8.06
CA SER A 183 6.77 -11.79 -8.88
C SER A 183 7.53 -13.02 -9.40
N GLY A 184 6.99 -14.23 -9.29
CA GLY A 184 7.62 -15.46 -9.80
C GLY A 184 8.74 -16.01 -8.91
N GLY A 185 8.76 -15.66 -7.63
CA GLY A 185 9.68 -16.23 -6.67
C GLY A 185 9.45 -17.74 -6.49
N PRO A 186 10.52 -18.56 -6.35
CA PRO A 186 10.38 -19.98 -6.06
C PRO A 186 9.77 -20.22 -4.67
N PHE A 187 9.07 -21.36 -4.50
CA PHE A 187 8.53 -21.76 -3.20
C PHE A 187 9.60 -21.77 -2.11
N ILE A 188 9.32 -21.09 -1.00
CA ILE A 188 10.14 -21.12 0.20
C ILE A 188 9.58 -22.21 1.10
N GLN A 189 10.43 -23.12 1.57
CA GLN A 189 9.98 -24.15 2.50
C GLN A 189 9.62 -23.53 3.86
N PRO A 190 8.49 -23.91 4.50
CA PRO A 190 8.06 -23.29 5.76
C PRO A 190 9.11 -23.35 6.88
N TRP A 191 9.85 -24.47 6.98
CA TRP A 191 10.93 -24.62 7.96
C TRP A 191 12.07 -23.62 7.75
N LEU A 192 12.35 -23.24 6.50
CA LEU A 192 13.42 -22.30 6.18
C LEU A 192 13.05 -20.89 6.64
N LEU A 193 11.80 -20.47 6.39
CA LEU A 193 11.29 -19.19 6.88
C LEU A 193 11.27 -19.15 8.41
N HIS A 194 10.77 -20.20 9.05
CA HIS A 194 10.74 -20.30 10.51
C HIS A 194 12.15 -20.22 11.11
N ASN A 195 13.12 -20.96 10.56
CA ASN A 195 14.49 -20.91 11.03
C ASN A 195 15.12 -19.53 10.81
N ALA A 196 14.85 -18.88 9.68
CA ALA A 196 15.31 -17.51 9.43
C ALA A 196 14.75 -16.52 10.46
N GLN A 197 13.48 -16.65 10.83
CA GLN A 197 12.83 -15.86 11.88
C GLN A 197 13.50 -16.08 13.26
N GLN A 198 13.73 -17.33 13.65
CA GLN A 198 14.38 -17.66 14.93
C GLN A 198 15.83 -17.16 14.99
N VAL A 199 16.59 -17.36 13.91
CA VAL A 199 17.98 -16.87 13.80
C VAL A 199 18.02 -15.35 13.88
N MET A 200 17.09 -14.66 13.20
CA MET A 200 17.02 -13.20 13.26
C MET A 200 16.70 -12.71 14.67
N LEU A 201 15.73 -13.33 15.36
CA LEU A 201 15.37 -12.97 16.73
C LEU A 201 16.53 -13.20 17.70
N ALA A 202 17.16 -14.38 17.64
CA ALA A 202 18.32 -14.71 18.47
C ALA A 202 19.49 -13.74 18.20
N GLY A 203 19.73 -13.40 16.94
CA GLY A 203 20.72 -12.41 16.52
C GLY A 203 20.44 -11.02 17.08
N ALA A 204 19.18 -10.56 17.02
CA ALA A 204 18.77 -9.27 17.57
C ALA A 204 18.97 -9.20 19.09
N ILE A 205 18.61 -10.26 19.81
CA ILE A 205 18.82 -10.37 21.26
C ILE A 205 20.31 -10.35 21.59
N ALA A 206 21.12 -11.17 20.91
CA ALA A 206 22.57 -11.24 21.15
C ALA A 206 23.25 -9.89 20.90
N VAL A 207 22.89 -9.21 19.80
CA VAL A 207 23.39 -7.87 19.49
C VAL A 207 22.97 -6.85 20.55
N SER A 208 21.73 -6.90 21.05
CA SER A 208 21.27 -6.04 22.14
C SER A 208 22.08 -6.24 23.42
N VAL A 209 22.36 -7.49 23.81
CA VAL A 209 23.17 -7.81 24.99
C VAL A 209 24.58 -7.25 24.84
N LEU A 210 25.23 -7.48 23.67
CA LEU A 210 26.56 -6.95 23.38
C LEU A 210 26.58 -5.42 23.35
N PHE A 211 25.52 -4.80 22.79
CA PHE A 211 25.34 -3.36 22.76
C PHE A 211 25.25 -2.79 24.19
N LEU A 212 24.38 -3.34 25.05
CA LEU A 212 24.19 -2.88 26.42
C LEU A 212 25.46 -3.10 27.27
N PHE A 213 26.12 -4.25 27.12
CA PHE A 213 27.39 -4.51 27.77
C PHE A 213 28.45 -3.49 27.35
N ASN A 214 28.61 -3.24 26.05
CA ASN A 214 29.56 -2.23 25.58
C ASN A 214 29.17 -0.82 26.04
N PHE A 215 27.88 -0.47 26.07
CA PHE A 215 27.39 0.81 26.57
C PHE A 215 27.74 1.01 28.05
N ALA A 216 27.45 0.01 28.90
CA ALA A 216 27.78 0.02 30.32
C ALA A 216 29.29 0.05 30.57
N ARG A 217 30.06 -0.74 29.83
CA ARG A 217 31.53 -0.75 29.90
C ARG A 217 32.12 0.62 29.54
N MET A 218 31.66 1.25 28.46
CA MET A 218 32.11 2.60 28.09
C MET A 218 31.73 3.64 29.15
N TRP A 219 30.58 3.49 29.78
CA TRP A 219 30.15 4.34 30.88
C TRP A 219 31.08 4.19 32.11
N ALA A 220 31.38 2.95 32.50
CA ALA A 220 32.29 2.61 33.60
C ALA A 220 33.73 3.11 33.34
N GLU A 221 34.21 3.03 32.11
CA GLU A 221 35.53 3.54 31.68
C GLU A 221 35.60 5.09 31.58
N GLY A 222 34.55 5.83 31.96
CA GLY A 222 34.50 7.29 31.85
C GLY A 222 34.33 7.83 30.43
N LYS A 223 34.27 6.95 29.41
CA LYS A 223 33.98 7.27 28.00
C LYS A 223 32.47 7.34 27.76
N ARG A 224 31.76 8.09 28.61
CA ARG A 224 30.29 8.12 28.71
C ARG A 224 29.63 8.29 27.32
N PRO A 225 29.00 7.24 26.77
CA PRO A 225 28.22 7.36 25.54
C PRO A 225 27.07 8.34 25.74
N ASN A 226 26.56 8.89 24.64
CA ASN A 226 25.46 9.84 24.71
C ASN A 226 24.17 9.14 25.21
N PRO A 227 23.57 9.54 26.35
CA PRO A 227 22.36 8.88 26.85
C PRO A 227 21.13 9.13 25.96
N VAL A 228 21.10 10.25 25.23
CA VAL A 228 20.02 10.58 24.29
C VAL A 228 20.03 9.61 23.11
N LYS A 229 21.22 9.13 22.71
CA LYS A 229 21.35 8.08 21.69
C LYS A 229 20.62 6.81 22.10
N LEU A 230 20.78 6.39 23.36
CA LEU A 230 20.12 5.20 23.87
C LEU A 230 18.60 5.36 23.85
N ALA A 231 18.10 6.51 24.33
CA ALA A 231 16.67 6.82 24.31
C ALA A 231 16.12 6.83 22.87
N LEU A 232 16.80 7.50 21.94
CA LEU A 232 16.44 7.50 20.51
C LEU A 232 16.36 6.08 19.96
N LEU A 233 17.38 5.24 20.21
CA LEU A 233 17.47 3.90 19.66
C LEU A 233 16.33 3.02 20.19
N VAL A 234 16.11 3.04 21.51
CA VAL A 234 15.02 2.31 22.17
C VAL A 234 13.67 2.75 21.60
N THR A 235 13.41 4.06 21.55
CA THR A 235 12.12 4.56 21.08
C THR A 235 11.91 4.29 19.59
N SER A 236 12.94 4.45 18.75
CA SER A 236 12.81 4.19 17.30
C SER A 236 12.56 2.72 17.01
N ILE A 237 13.29 1.81 17.68
CA ILE A 237 13.10 0.37 17.53
C ILE A 237 11.75 -0.07 18.08
N ALA A 238 11.37 0.40 19.28
CA ALA A 238 10.08 0.05 19.89
C ALA A 238 8.90 0.56 19.05
N PHE A 239 9.01 1.77 18.51
CA PHE A 239 7.96 2.34 17.67
C PHE A 239 7.88 1.65 16.30
N TRP A 240 9.01 1.32 15.68
CA TRP A 240 9.04 0.49 14.47
C TRP A 240 8.42 -0.89 14.72
N TRP A 241 8.76 -1.53 15.85
CA TRP A 241 8.16 -2.79 16.25
C TRP A 241 6.64 -2.67 16.42
N TYR A 242 6.18 -1.66 17.17
CA TYR A 242 4.76 -1.35 17.36
C TYR A 242 4.02 -1.19 16.02
N CYS A 243 4.56 -0.39 15.12
CA CYS A 243 3.96 -0.14 13.79
C CYS A 243 3.88 -1.39 12.91
N ASN A 244 4.76 -2.37 13.10
CA ASN A 244 4.78 -3.60 12.28
C ASN A 244 4.06 -4.78 12.93
N ASN A 245 4.00 -4.86 14.27
CA ASN A 245 3.57 -6.06 14.99
C ASN A 245 2.40 -5.82 15.95
N ALA A 246 2.15 -4.59 16.38
CA ALA A 246 1.07 -4.28 17.33
C ALA A 246 -0.12 -3.57 16.69
N VAL A 247 0.11 -2.77 15.63
CA VAL A 247 -0.97 -2.13 14.88
C VAL A 247 -1.62 -3.16 13.96
N THR A 248 -2.90 -3.44 14.18
CA THR A 248 -3.66 -4.46 13.42
C THR A 248 -3.87 -4.09 11.96
N ASN A 249 -3.98 -2.79 11.65
CA ASN A 249 -4.07 -2.32 10.28
C ASN A 249 -2.68 -1.94 9.74
N ILE A 250 -2.19 -2.70 8.75
CA ILE A 250 -0.86 -2.50 8.19
C ILE A 250 -0.63 -1.08 7.63
N LEU A 251 -1.63 -0.48 6.99
CA LEU A 251 -1.54 0.85 6.40
C LEU A 251 -1.47 1.92 7.47
N ALA A 252 -2.21 1.76 8.56
CA ALA A 252 -2.07 2.59 9.74
C ALA A 252 -0.66 2.50 10.33
N GLY A 253 -0.11 1.29 10.41
CA GLY A 253 1.27 1.06 10.85
C GLY A 253 2.30 1.76 9.97
N ILE A 254 2.16 1.67 8.64
CA ILE A 254 3.01 2.43 7.69
C ILE A 254 2.87 3.93 7.97
N ALA A 255 1.65 4.45 7.98
CA ALA A 255 1.39 5.88 8.14
C ALA A 255 1.99 6.45 9.44
N LEU A 256 1.86 5.73 10.55
CA LEU A 256 2.45 6.09 11.83
C LEU A 256 3.97 6.20 11.76
N PHE A 257 4.63 5.18 11.20
CA PHE A 257 6.10 5.20 11.10
C PHE A 257 6.60 6.28 10.13
N GLU A 258 5.95 6.43 8.97
CA GLU A 258 6.28 7.49 8.01
C GLU A 258 6.19 8.87 8.66
N VAL A 259 5.09 9.20 9.36
CA VAL A 259 4.99 10.50 10.05
C VAL A 259 6.11 10.71 11.07
N PHE A 260 6.47 9.67 11.84
CA PHE A 260 7.58 9.76 12.79
C PHE A 260 8.92 9.98 12.08
N HIS A 261 9.18 9.21 11.03
CA HIS A 261 10.36 9.33 10.18
C HIS A 261 10.47 10.73 9.56
N ASP A 262 9.35 11.29 9.12
CA ASP A 262 9.25 12.61 8.49
C ASP A 262 9.56 13.74 9.46
N VAL A 263 9.01 13.68 10.67
CA VAL A 263 9.25 14.69 11.71
C VAL A 263 10.74 14.74 12.07
N GLN A 264 11.36 13.57 12.23
CA GLN A 264 12.79 13.46 12.45
C GLN A 264 13.59 14.02 11.27
N TYR A 265 13.25 13.61 10.05
CA TYR A 265 13.97 13.98 8.84
C TYR A 265 13.89 15.49 8.55
N LEU A 266 12.66 16.03 8.47
CA LEU A 266 12.39 17.43 8.13
C LEU A 266 13.02 18.38 9.15
N SER A 267 12.96 18.03 10.45
CA SER A 267 13.59 18.84 11.49
C SER A 267 15.10 18.96 11.31
N LEU A 268 15.79 17.85 11.03
CA LEU A 268 17.23 17.86 10.81
C LEU A 268 17.60 18.57 9.50
N VAL A 269 16.94 18.22 8.41
CA VAL A 269 17.27 18.75 7.07
C VAL A 269 17.02 20.25 6.99
N TRP A 270 15.91 20.72 7.56
CA TRP A 270 15.62 22.15 7.63
C TRP A 270 16.70 22.90 8.40
N ILE A 271 17.08 22.40 9.57
CA ILE A 271 18.07 23.05 10.44
C ILE A 271 19.46 23.03 9.81
N TYR A 272 19.83 21.91 9.19
CA TYR A 272 21.09 21.78 8.48
C TYR A 272 21.18 22.80 7.34
N ASN A 273 20.19 22.83 6.43
CA ASN A 273 20.19 23.73 5.28
C ASN A 273 20.15 25.21 5.70
N ARG A 274 19.40 25.53 6.76
CA ARG A 274 19.39 26.88 7.32
C ARG A 274 20.73 27.28 7.92
N SER A 275 21.34 26.41 8.74
CA SER A 275 22.67 26.69 9.28
C SER A 275 23.72 26.81 8.17
N ARG A 276 23.56 26.10 7.07
CA ARG A 276 24.44 26.21 5.89
C ARG A 276 24.30 27.57 5.23
N VAL A 277 23.08 27.96 4.86
CA VAL A 277 22.79 29.25 4.22
C VAL A 277 23.28 30.43 5.06
N GLU A 278 23.20 30.33 6.39
CA GLU A 278 23.69 31.36 7.32
C GLU A 278 25.23 31.42 7.40
N LYS A 279 25.94 30.29 7.27
CA LYS A 279 27.40 30.21 7.51
C LYS A 279 28.25 30.20 6.24
N ASP A 280 27.71 29.76 5.12
CA ASP A 280 28.43 29.55 3.87
C ASP A 280 27.98 30.58 2.82
N SER A 281 28.87 31.54 2.53
CA SER A 281 28.62 32.60 1.57
C SER A 281 28.61 32.12 0.12
N SER A 282 29.12 30.92 -0.17
CA SER A 282 29.15 30.35 -1.53
C SER A 282 27.80 29.80 -1.98
N ILE A 283 26.83 29.65 -1.06
CA ILE A 283 25.50 29.12 -1.37
C ILE A 283 24.70 30.15 -2.16
N GLY A 284 24.24 29.73 -3.34
CA GLY A 284 23.54 30.58 -4.32
C GLY A 284 22.20 31.15 -3.85
N GLY A 285 21.70 32.13 -4.62
CA GLY A 285 20.51 32.92 -4.27
C GLY A 285 19.24 32.11 -4.05
N PHE A 286 19.01 31.03 -4.81
CA PHE A 286 17.81 30.20 -4.68
C PHE A 286 17.73 29.47 -3.32
N MET A 287 18.78 28.74 -2.94
CA MET A 287 18.83 28.06 -1.64
C MET A 287 18.76 29.06 -0.48
N ARG A 288 19.41 30.22 -0.63
CA ARG A 288 19.34 31.30 0.36
C ARG A 288 17.95 31.90 0.47
N PHE A 289 17.22 32.02 -0.64
CA PHE A 289 15.84 32.46 -0.65
C PHE A 289 14.93 31.46 0.06
N VAL A 290 14.99 30.17 -0.29
CA VAL A 290 14.12 29.13 0.30
C VAL A 290 14.31 28.99 1.81
N PHE A 291 15.55 29.00 2.30
CA PHE A 291 15.85 28.74 3.73
C PHE A 291 16.09 30.00 4.59
N ARG A 292 15.78 31.21 4.09
CA ARG A 292 15.89 32.44 4.90
C ARG A 292 14.90 32.44 6.07
N ARG A 293 15.17 33.27 7.08
CA ARG A 293 14.28 33.43 8.25
C ARG A 293 12.99 34.15 7.86
N SER A 294 11.97 33.42 7.44
CA SER A 294 10.67 33.98 7.06
C SER A 294 9.54 32.98 7.32
N GLY A 295 8.51 33.41 8.06
CA GLY A 295 7.33 32.59 8.32
C GLY A 295 6.50 32.32 7.05
N SER A 296 6.38 33.30 6.16
CA SER A 296 5.66 33.14 4.89
C SER A 296 6.32 32.13 3.94
N LEU A 297 7.66 32.00 3.99
CA LEU A 297 8.36 30.97 3.21
C LEU A 297 8.25 29.57 3.81
N ILE A 298 8.05 29.44 5.12
CA ILE A 298 7.66 28.15 5.71
C ILE A 298 6.29 27.75 5.17
N GLY A 299 5.34 28.70 5.11
CA GLY A 299 4.03 28.48 4.49
C GLY A 299 4.13 28.08 3.01
N LEU A 300 4.96 28.76 2.21
CA LEU A 300 5.21 28.40 0.81
C LEU A 300 5.83 27.00 0.69
N TYR A 301 6.80 26.68 1.54
CA TYR A 301 7.45 25.38 1.55
C TYR A 301 6.47 24.25 1.87
N ILE A 302 5.61 24.44 2.89
CA ILE A 302 4.50 23.53 3.18
C ILE A 302 3.57 23.44 1.97
N GLY A 303 3.20 24.56 1.35
CA GLY A 303 2.39 24.58 0.13
C GLY A 303 3.01 23.76 -1.02
N LEU A 304 4.33 23.81 -1.21
CA LEU A 304 5.05 23.00 -2.21
C LEU A 304 5.05 21.51 -1.86
N VAL A 305 5.21 21.16 -0.58
CA VAL A 305 5.07 19.78 -0.08
C VAL A 305 3.66 19.25 -0.38
N PHE A 306 2.63 20.05 -0.10
CA PHE A 306 1.24 19.70 -0.43
C PHE A 306 0.99 19.58 -1.94
N ALA A 307 1.51 20.52 -2.74
CA ALA A 307 1.38 20.50 -4.19
C ALA A 307 2.06 19.27 -4.81
N TYR A 308 3.28 18.95 -4.37
CA TYR A 308 3.99 17.75 -4.80
C TYR A 308 3.24 16.48 -4.40
N GLY A 309 2.73 16.46 -3.16
CA GLY A 309 1.97 15.36 -2.62
C GLY A 309 0.64 15.08 -3.32
N SER A 310 0.00 16.13 -3.85
CA SER A 310 -1.26 16.02 -4.59
C SER A 310 -1.16 15.08 -5.79
N LEU A 311 0.05 14.87 -6.34
CA LEU A 311 0.28 13.96 -7.46
C LEU A 311 -0.11 12.51 -7.13
N ALA A 312 0.23 12.00 -5.94
CA ALA A 312 -0.19 10.65 -5.53
C ALA A 312 -1.67 10.60 -5.17
N TYR A 313 -2.20 11.69 -4.62
CA TYR A 313 -3.63 11.78 -4.35
C TYR A 313 -4.44 11.65 -5.64
N PHE A 314 -4.10 12.42 -6.69
CA PHE A 314 -4.75 12.29 -8.00
C PHE A 314 -4.54 10.89 -8.59
N ASN A 315 -3.34 10.32 -8.49
CA ASN A 315 -3.06 8.95 -8.97
C ASN A 315 -4.04 7.92 -8.39
N SER A 316 -4.34 8.00 -7.09
CA SER A 316 -5.26 7.07 -6.42
C SER A 316 -6.70 7.12 -6.92
N ARG A 317 -7.11 8.22 -7.57
CA ARG A 317 -8.48 8.45 -8.06
C ARG A 317 -8.61 8.34 -9.58
N LEU A 318 -7.55 7.98 -10.29
CA LEU A 318 -7.61 7.79 -11.73
C LEU A 318 -8.33 6.48 -12.07
N GLU A 319 -9.35 6.59 -12.91
CA GLU A 319 -10.08 5.44 -13.48
C GLU A 319 -9.34 4.84 -14.68
N VAL A 320 -8.51 5.63 -15.37
CA VAL A 320 -7.72 5.17 -16.52
C VAL A 320 -6.48 4.42 -16.05
N GLU A 321 -6.57 3.10 -16.03
CA GLU A 321 -5.55 2.17 -15.52
C GLU A 321 -4.15 2.41 -16.12
N THR A 322 -4.06 2.71 -17.41
CA THR A 322 -2.77 2.99 -18.08
C THR A 322 -2.07 4.22 -17.50
N ILE A 323 -2.81 5.32 -17.30
CA ILE A 323 -2.27 6.57 -16.75
C ILE A 323 -1.88 6.33 -15.29
N LYS A 324 -2.72 5.61 -14.54
CA LYS A 324 -2.47 5.22 -13.15
C LYS A 324 -1.17 4.42 -13.01
N ARG A 325 -0.90 3.45 -13.88
CA ARG A 325 0.35 2.67 -13.86
C ARG A 325 1.58 3.53 -14.12
N VAL A 326 1.55 4.38 -15.14
CA VAL A 326 2.66 5.30 -15.44
C VAL A 326 2.94 6.21 -14.24
N LEU A 327 1.90 6.83 -13.70
CA LEU A 327 2.02 7.77 -12.60
C LEU A 327 2.48 7.08 -11.30
N THR A 328 2.05 5.84 -11.05
CA THR A 328 2.58 5.00 -9.96
C THR A 328 4.08 4.74 -10.15
N GLY A 329 4.53 4.48 -11.38
CA GLY A 329 5.95 4.36 -11.69
C GLY A 329 6.74 5.65 -11.42
N VAL A 330 6.18 6.81 -11.72
CA VAL A 330 6.79 8.12 -11.40
C VAL A 330 6.92 8.30 -9.88
N VAL A 331 5.87 7.97 -9.12
CA VAL A 331 5.86 8.05 -7.66
C VAL A 331 6.91 7.11 -7.05
N ALA A 332 6.99 5.86 -7.52
CA ALA A 332 8.00 4.91 -7.06
C ALA A 332 9.43 5.37 -7.37
N ALA A 333 9.66 5.92 -8.58
CA ALA A 333 10.95 6.48 -8.95
C ALA A 333 11.37 7.63 -8.04
N SER A 334 10.42 8.51 -7.69
CA SER A 334 10.66 9.60 -6.73
C SER A 334 11.08 9.08 -5.36
N GLY A 335 10.37 8.07 -4.82
CA GLY A 335 10.73 7.45 -3.54
C GLY A 335 12.13 6.85 -3.54
N LEU A 336 12.47 6.04 -4.55
CA LEU A 336 13.82 5.48 -4.69
C LEU A 336 14.89 6.57 -4.84
N LEU A 337 14.58 7.65 -5.55
CA LEU A 337 15.50 8.77 -5.74
C LEU A 337 15.71 9.56 -4.45
N HIS A 338 14.66 9.77 -3.66
CA HIS A 338 14.75 10.35 -2.33
C HIS A 338 15.68 9.52 -1.44
N PHE A 339 15.45 8.20 -1.36
CA PHE A 339 16.31 7.32 -0.57
C PHE A 339 17.77 7.35 -1.03
N TYR A 340 18.00 7.48 -2.33
CA TYR A 340 19.34 7.59 -2.92
C TYR A 340 20.02 8.91 -2.56
N TYR A 341 19.31 10.04 -2.66
CA TYR A 341 19.85 11.38 -2.38
C TYR A 341 20.14 11.61 -0.89
N ASP A 342 19.36 11.01 -0.02
CA ASP A 342 19.60 11.07 1.41
C ASP A 342 20.90 10.38 1.84
N GLY A 343 21.35 9.39 1.08
CA GLY A 343 22.67 8.77 1.27
C GLY A 343 23.85 9.76 1.23
N PHE A 344 23.66 10.98 0.72
CA PHE A 344 24.66 12.05 0.71
C PHE A 344 24.52 13.02 1.89
N ILE A 345 23.34 13.07 2.54
CA ILE A 345 23.07 13.92 3.70
C ILE A 345 23.73 13.35 4.97
N TRP A 346 23.74 12.02 5.12
CA TRP A 346 24.15 11.33 6.34
C TRP A 346 25.64 10.97 6.42
N LYS A 347 26.48 11.37 5.46
CA LYS A 347 27.92 11.11 5.50
C LYS A 347 28.62 12.05 6.48
N VAL A 348 28.52 11.75 7.79
CA VAL A 348 29.22 12.43 8.90
C VAL A 348 30.76 12.33 8.80
N ARG A 349 31.28 11.60 7.81
CA ARG A 349 32.71 11.56 7.46
C ARG A 349 33.15 12.80 6.67
N GLU A 350 32.22 13.51 6.03
CA GLU A 350 32.54 14.70 5.24
C GLU A 350 32.78 15.92 6.12
N ARG A 351 33.86 16.66 5.83
CA ARG A 351 34.30 17.81 6.61
C ARG A 351 33.24 18.91 6.67
N SER A 352 32.64 19.26 5.53
CA SER A 352 31.57 20.26 5.45
C SER A 352 30.34 19.85 6.26
N THR A 353 29.91 18.58 6.18
CA THR A 353 28.78 18.06 6.96
C THR A 353 29.07 18.12 8.46
N ARG A 354 30.29 17.80 8.90
CA ARG A 354 30.72 17.93 10.29
C ARG A 354 30.70 19.37 10.80
N GLU A 355 31.28 20.30 10.03
CA GLU A 355 31.35 21.71 10.39
C GLU A 355 29.95 22.33 10.56
N HIS A 356 29.00 22.00 9.68
CA HIS A 356 27.64 22.51 9.75
C HIS A 356 26.78 21.87 10.84
N LEU A 357 27.06 20.61 11.20
CA LEU A 357 26.45 19.95 12.37
C LEU A 357 27.13 20.35 13.71
N GLY A 358 28.17 21.19 13.67
CA GLY A 358 28.91 21.62 14.86
C GLY A 358 29.77 20.50 15.48
N LEU A 359 30.33 19.63 14.64
CA LEU A 359 31.21 18.53 15.03
C LEU A 359 32.68 18.91 14.77
N ALA A 360 33.62 18.38 15.57
CA ALA A 360 35.05 18.67 15.42
C ALA A 360 35.59 18.25 14.04
N SER A 361 36.44 19.07 13.41
CA SER A 361 37.12 18.73 12.16
C SER A 361 38.12 17.60 12.37
N GLY A 362 37.97 16.49 11.64
CA GLY A 362 38.90 15.36 11.67
C GLY A 362 39.16 14.86 10.26
N ASN A 363 40.43 14.74 9.89
CA ASN A 363 40.84 14.16 8.61
C ASN A 363 40.69 12.65 8.68
N VAL A 364 39.77 12.08 7.90
CA VAL A 364 39.70 10.63 7.67
C VAL A 364 39.86 10.39 6.17
N SER A 365 41.09 10.44 5.68
CA SER A 365 41.44 9.78 4.42
C SER A 365 41.86 8.35 4.76
N ALA A 366 40.97 7.39 4.50
CA ALA A 366 41.37 5.99 4.43
C ALA A 366 41.65 5.68 2.96
N ALA A 367 42.90 5.40 2.62
CA ALA A 367 43.26 4.89 1.31
C ALA A 367 42.76 3.43 1.21
N SER A 368 41.76 3.17 0.38
CA SER A 368 41.32 1.81 0.05
C SER A 368 42.20 1.28 -1.07
N ARG A 369 43.09 0.31 -0.76
CA ARG A 369 43.73 -0.52 -1.77
C ARG A 369 42.70 -1.51 -2.30
N GLU A 370 41.84 -1.06 -3.21
CA GLU A 370 40.93 -1.93 -3.96
C GLU A 370 41.60 -2.32 -5.28
N PHE A 371 41.63 -3.62 -5.58
CA PHE A 371 42.23 -4.18 -6.80
C PHE A 371 41.44 -3.80 -8.07
N LEU A 372 40.18 -3.41 -7.92
CA LEU A 372 39.29 -2.94 -8.97
C LEU A 372 38.91 -1.46 -8.73
N PRO A 373 38.60 -0.70 -9.80
CA PRO A 373 38.07 0.66 -9.65
C PRO A 373 36.82 0.67 -8.75
N SER A 374 36.75 1.61 -7.81
CA SER A 374 35.65 1.71 -6.85
C SER A 374 34.26 1.80 -7.51
N TRP A 375 34.17 2.42 -8.70
CA TRP A 375 32.92 2.49 -9.47
C TRP A 375 32.47 1.12 -9.99
N LEU A 376 33.41 0.26 -10.39
CA LEU A 376 33.14 -1.08 -10.91
C LEU A 376 32.71 -2.01 -9.77
N LEU A 377 33.41 -1.98 -8.63
CA LEU A 377 33.00 -2.70 -7.42
C LEU A 377 31.63 -2.26 -6.94
N HIS A 378 31.32 -0.97 -7.04
CA HIS A 378 29.99 -0.46 -6.74
C HIS A 378 28.96 -1.01 -7.72
N GLY A 379 29.21 -0.93 -9.03
CA GLY A 379 28.33 -1.48 -10.06
C GLY A 379 28.05 -2.97 -9.90
N LEU A 380 29.07 -3.77 -9.63
CA LEU A 380 28.94 -5.20 -9.38
C LEU A 380 28.07 -5.51 -8.16
N LYS A 381 28.17 -4.72 -7.08
CA LYS A 381 27.28 -4.86 -5.92
C LYS A 381 25.82 -4.59 -6.29
N TRP A 382 25.54 -3.57 -7.09
CA TRP A 382 24.17 -3.28 -7.56
C TRP A 382 23.64 -4.37 -8.49
N VAL A 383 24.48 -4.90 -9.37
CA VAL A 383 24.11 -6.03 -10.23
C VAL A 383 23.75 -7.25 -9.38
N ALA A 384 24.57 -7.58 -8.39
CA ALA A 384 24.34 -8.73 -7.52
C ALA A 384 23.09 -8.58 -6.62
N VAL A 385 22.87 -7.39 -6.05
CA VAL A 385 21.78 -7.17 -5.07
C VAL A 385 20.44 -6.89 -5.74
N PHE A 386 20.43 -6.24 -6.92
CA PHE A 386 19.19 -5.81 -7.57
C PHE A 386 18.99 -6.43 -8.95
N VAL A 387 19.97 -6.35 -9.85
CA VAL A 387 19.74 -6.78 -11.25
C VAL A 387 19.52 -8.29 -11.35
N ILE A 388 20.35 -9.10 -10.70
CA ILE A 388 20.22 -10.56 -10.76
C ILE A 388 18.91 -11.04 -10.09
N PRO A 389 18.59 -10.66 -8.85
CA PRO A 389 17.34 -11.11 -8.22
C PRO A 389 16.10 -10.62 -8.95
N LEU A 390 16.08 -9.35 -9.37
CA LEU A 390 14.94 -8.77 -10.07
C LEU A 390 14.76 -9.37 -11.47
N GLY A 391 15.86 -9.67 -12.16
CA GLY A 391 15.84 -10.40 -13.43
C GLY A 391 15.33 -11.83 -13.27
N ALA A 392 15.73 -12.53 -12.21
CA ALA A 392 15.23 -13.87 -11.91
C ALA A 392 13.72 -13.87 -11.61
N LEU A 393 13.25 -12.92 -10.78
CA LEU A 393 11.82 -12.72 -10.51
C LEU A 393 11.07 -12.40 -11.80
N TRP A 394 11.57 -11.46 -12.61
CA TRP A 394 10.94 -11.14 -13.88
C TRP A 394 10.81 -12.36 -14.82
N ILE A 395 11.87 -13.16 -14.96
CA ILE A 395 11.82 -14.42 -15.72
C ILE A 395 10.77 -15.37 -15.12
N GLY A 396 10.72 -15.49 -13.79
CA GLY A 396 9.72 -16.29 -13.08
C GLY A 396 8.29 -15.82 -13.38
N GLN A 397 8.00 -14.52 -13.20
CA GLN A 397 6.67 -13.94 -13.40
C GLN A 397 6.17 -14.09 -14.84
N THR A 398 7.08 -14.02 -15.81
CA THR A 398 6.73 -14.14 -17.24
C THR A 398 6.58 -15.59 -17.70
N ARG A 399 7.29 -16.54 -17.08
CA ARG A 399 7.24 -17.96 -17.45
C ARG A 399 6.22 -18.78 -16.66
N SER A 400 5.92 -18.36 -15.44
CA SER A 400 5.03 -19.08 -14.52
C SER A 400 4.01 -18.11 -13.93
N LYS A 401 2.78 -18.13 -14.47
CA LYS A 401 1.65 -17.50 -13.80
C LYS A 401 1.04 -18.52 -12.84
N MET A 402 1.54 -18.51 -11.62
CA MET A 402 0.99 -19.30 -10.52
C MET A 402 -0.47 -18.86 -10.26
N PRO A 403 -1.45 -19.77 -10.22
CA PRO A 403 -2.82 -19.45 -9.86
C PRO A 403 -2.90 -18.81 -8.47
N GLU A 404 -3.83 -17.86 -8.28
CA GLU A 404 -3.99 -17.14 -7.00
C GLU A 404 -4.22 -18.11 -5.83
N THR A 405 -5.04 -19.14 -6.05
CA THR A 405 -5.35 -20.18 -5.06
C THR A 405 -4.13 -20.98 -4.61
N GLU A 406 -3.21 -21.30 -5.52
CA GLU A 406 -1.99 -22.03 -5.17
C GLU A 406 -1.02 -21.13 -4.41
N ARG A 407 -0.93 -19.86 -4.81
CA ARG A 407 -0.09 -18.86 -4.14
C ARG A 407 -0.54 -18.65 -2.71
N ASP A 408 -1.84 -18.47 -2.50
CA ASP A 408 -2.40 -18.24 -1.18
C ASP A 408 -2.26 -19.49 -0.29
N ALA A 409 -2.31 -20.69 -0.88
CA ALA A 409 -2.01 -21.95 -0.18
C ALA A 409 -0.56 -21.99 0.34
N TRP A 410 0.41 -21.60 -0.49
CA TRP A 410 1.82 -21.55 -0.08
C TRP A 410 2.03 -20.54 1.05
N ILE A 411 1.41 -19.36 0.96
CA ILE A 411 1.52 -18.33 2.01
C ILE A 411 0.88 -18.80 3.32
N ALA A 412 -0.29 -19.44 3.27
CA ALA A 412 -0.94 -20.02 4.45
C ALA A 412 -0.07 -21.12 5.09
N SER A 413 0.60 -21.94 4.27
CA SER A 413 1.56 -22.94 4.74
C SER A 413 2.82 -22.31 5.37
N ASP A 414 3.38 -21.26 4.77
CA ASP A 414 4.57 -20.57 5.25
C ASP A 414 4.29 -19.78 6.54
N LEU A 415 3.06 -19.29 6.69
CA LEU A 415 2.60 -18.47 7.79
C LEU A 415 1.40 -19.12 8.49
N SER A 416 1.58 -20.33 9.00
CA SER A 416 0.52 -21.13 9.65
C SER A 416 -0.14 -20.45 10.87
N ASN A 417 0.49 -19.41 11.42
CA ASN A 417 -0.02 -18.64 12.56
C ASN A 417 -0.58 -17.27 12.12
N SER A 418 -0.83 -17.07 10.83
CA SER A 418 -1.35 -15.81 10.28
C SER A 418 -2.83 -15.96 9.91
N ALA A 419 -3.72 -15.40 10.73
CA ALA A 419 -5.16 -15.36 10.44
C ALA A 419 -5.46 -14.79 9.05
N ARG A 420 -4.73 -13.73 8.66
CA ARG A 420 -4.87 -13.09 7.34
C ARG A 420 -4.49 -14.02 6.18
N ALA A 421 -3.46 -14.85 6.34
CA ALA A 421 -3.03 -15.78 5.30
C ALA A 421 -4.10 -16.86 5.07
N HIS A 422 -4.61 -17.45 6.16
CA HIS A 422 -5.71 -18.42 6.12
C HIS A 422 -7.01 -17.80 5.57
N TRP A 423 -7.34 -16.57 5.95
CA TRP A 423 -8.49 -15.86 5.39
C TRP A 423 -8.38 -15.65 3.87
N LYS A 424 -7.23 -15.15 3.39
CA LYS A 424 -7.01 -14.96 1.94
C LYS A 424 -7.10 -16.29 1.19
N TYR A 425 -6.51 -17.36 1.75
CA TYR A 425 -6.59 -18.68 1.13
C TYR A 425 -8.03 -19.22 1.12
N GLY A 426 -8.76 -19.09 2.22
CA GLY A 426 -10.19 -19.40 2.30
C GLY A 426 -11.02 -18.64 1.28
N PHE A 427 -10.76 -17.35 1.10
CA PHE A 427 -11.42 -16.52 0.09
C PHE A 427 -11.11 -16.98 -1.34
N ALA A 428 -9.86 -17.29 -1.65
CA ALA A 428 -9.48 -17.82 -2.96
C ALA A 428 -10.13 -19.18 -3.23
N LEU A 429 -10.23 -20.04 -2.22
CA LEU A 429 -10.93 -21.32 -2.30
C LEU A 429 -12.44 -21.15 -2.50
N HIS A 430 -13.06 -20.19 -1.82
CA HIS A 430 -14.47 -19.84 -1.98
C HIS A 430 -14.76 -19.40 -3.42
N LYS A 431 -13.95 -18.49 -3.97
CA LYS A 431 -14.06 -18.06 -5.37
C LYS A 431 -13.87 -19.21 -6.38
N ALA A 432 -13.09 -20.22 -6.01
CA ALA A 432 -12.88 -21.43 -6.80
C ALA A 432 -13.93 -22.53 -6.55
N ASP A 433 -15.02 -22.21 -5.83
CA ASP A 433 -16.12 -23.12 -5.47
C ASP A 433 -15.67 -24.37 -4.67
N ARG A 434 -14.57 -24.24 -3.91
CA ARG A 434 -14.04 -25.29 -3.03
C ARG A 434 -14.50 -25.07 -1.59
N LEU A 435 -15.82 -25.09 -1.40
CA LEU A 435 -16.50 -24.64 -0.19
C LEU A 435 -15.99 -25.33 1.09
N ASP A 436 -15.80 -26.65 1.08
CA ASP A 436 -15.34 -27.39 2.28
C ASP A 436 -13.98 -26.93 2.78
N LYS A 437 -13.05 -26.69 1.85
CA LYS A 437 -11.72 -26.19 2.20
C LYS A 437 -11.75 -24.73 2.61
N ALA A 438 -12.58 -23.92 1.93
CA ALA A 438 -12.76 -22.52 2.30
C ALA A 438 -13.25 -22.38 3.74
N ALA A 439 -14.24 -23.19 4.13
CA ALA A 439 -14.77 -23.21 5.50
C ALA A 439 -13.69 -23.58 6.54
N GLU A 440 -12.84 -24.58 6.26
CA GLU A 440 -11.76 -24.95 7.20
C GLU A 440 -10.74 -23.83 7.36
N GLU A 441 -10.31 -23.20 6.26
CA GLU A 441 -9.35 -22.09 6.31
C GLU A 441 -9.92 -20.87 7.04
N TYR A 442 -11.20 -20.53 6.84
CA TYR A 442 -11.85 -19.49 7.63
C TYR A 442 -11.94 -19.86 9.12
N ARG A 443 -12.23 -21.11 9.47
CA ARG A 443 -12.21 -21.57 10.86
C ARG A 443 -10.81 -21.48 11.47
N ILE A 444 -9.75 -21.81 10.72
CA ILE A 444 -8.36 -21.58 11.17
C ILE A 444 -8.13 -20.09 11.43
N ALA A 445 -8.53 -19.23 10.50
CA ALA A 445 -8.39 -17.78 10.64
C ALA A 445 -9.11 -17.25 11.90
N LEU A 446 -10.34 -17.69 12.17
CA LEU A 446 -11.09 -17.32 13.38
C LEU A 446 -10.50 -17.91 14.67
N ARG A 447 -9.90 -19.11 14.64
CA ARG A 447 -9.16 -19.63 15.80
C ARG A 447 -7.96 -18.75 16.16
N LEU A 448 -7.30 -18.18 15.16
CA LEU A 448 -6.14 -17.29 15.34
C LEU A 448 -6.54 -15.85 15.70
N SER A 449 -7.61 -15.34 15.09
CA SER A 449 -8.18 -14.01 15.34
C SER A 449 -9.72 -14.08 15.39
N PRO A 450 -10.33 -14.24 16.58
CA PRO A 450 -11.76 -14.54 16.71
C PRO A 450 -12.74 -13.41 16.35
N ASN A 451 -12.28 -12.18 16.17
CA ASN A 451 -13.15 -11.00 15.98
C ASN A 451 -13.01 -10.39 14.57
N GLU A 452 -12.51 -11.15 13.59
CA GLU A 452 -12.30 -10.67 12.22
C GLU A 452 -13.60 -10.73 11.43
N LYS A 453 -14.25 -9.58 11.27
CA LYS A 453 -15.57 -9.46 10.64
C LYS A 453 -15.62 -9.96 9.20
N GLU A 454 -14.56 -9.73 8.42
CA GLU A 454 -14.46 -10.21 7.03
C GLU A 454 -14.38 -11.73 6.95
N VAL A 455 -13.84 -12.39 7.99
CA VAL A 455 -13.74 -13.85 8.06
C VAL A 455 -15.08 -14.46 8.46
N HIS A 456 -15.77 -13.88 9.45
CA HIS A 456 -17.13 -14.26 9.81
C HIS A 456 -18.09 -14.12 8.61
N TYR A 457 -17.99 -13.00 7.88
CA TYR A 457 -18.78 -12.78 6.66
C TYR A 457 -18.52 -13.86 5.60
N GLY A 458 -17.24 -14.11 5.28
CA GLY A 458 -16.87 -15.12 4.29
C GLY A 458 -17.26 -16.56 4.70
N LEU A 459 -17.12 -16.91 5.98
CA LEU A 459 -17.56 -18.20 6.51
C LEU A 459 -19.09 -18.32 6.44
N GLY A 460 -19.81 -17.26 6.77
CA GLY A 460 -21.26 -17.19 6.65
C GLY A 460 -21.76 -17.49 5.24
N GLN A 461 -21.17 -16.85 4.23
CA GLN A 461 -21.48 -17.10 2.81
C GLN A 461 -21.22 -18.56 2.41
N VAL A 462 -20.06 -19.10 2.78
CA VAL A 462 -19.68 -20.48 2.45
C VAL A 462 -20.64 -21.49 3.11
N LEU A 463 -20.99 -21.29 4.38
CA LEU A 463 -21.93 -22.16 5.10
C LEU A 463 -23.32 -22.12 4.48
N ILE A 464 -23.79 -20.95 4.04
CA ILE A 464 -25.08 -20.82 3.33
C ILE A 464 -25.03 -21.57 1.99
N ALA A 465 -23.93 -21.46 1.24
CA ALA A 465 -23.72 -22.20 -0.01
C ALA A 465 -23.70 -23.73 0.23
N GLN A 466 -23.17 -24.18 1.38
CA GLN A 466 -23.23 -25.57 1.86
C GLN A 466 -24.59 -25.97 2.44
N SER A 467 -25.62 -25.11 2.37
CA SER A 467 -26.94 -25.31 2.96
C SER A 467 -26.98 -25.41 4.50
N GLN A 468 -25.90 -25.03 5.19
CA GLN A 468 -25.82 -24.89 6.65
C GLN A 468 -26.34 -23.51 7.09
N LEU A 469 -27.60 -23.23 6.78
CA LEU A 469 -28.20 -21.88 6.87
C LEU A 469 -28.17 -21.29 8.28
N SER A 470 -28.42 -22.08 9.33
CA SER A 470 -28.44 -21.58 10.71
C SER A 470 -27.05 -21.20 11.22
N GLU A 471 -26.03 -21.98 10.88
CA GLU A 471 -24.63 -21.67 11.21
C GLU A 471 -24.18 -20.44 10.42
N GLY A 472 -24.47 -20.39 9.11
CA GLY A 472 -24.14 -19.25 8.27
C GLY A 472 -24.78 -17.94 8.76
N ARG A 473 -26.05 -17.99 9.18
CA ARG A 473 -26.73 -16.86 9.83
C ARG A 473 -25.99 -16.40 11.09
N SER A 474 -25.56 -17.33 11.95
CA SER A 474 -24.84 -17.01 13.18
C SER A 474 -23.51 -16.30 12.90
N GLU A 475 -22.76 -16.76 11.89
CA GLU A 475 -21.51 -16.10 11.50
C GLU A 475 -21.75 -14.70 10.94
N LEU A 476 -22.77 -14.51 10.09
CA LEU A 476 -23.16 -13.19 9.60
C LEU A 476 -23.62 -12.25 10.73
N GLU A 477 -24.26 -12.78 11.77
CA GLU A 477 -24.61 -12.01 12.97
C GLU A 477 -23.35 -11.49 13.68
N GLN A 478 -22.28 -12.29 13.78
CA GLN A 478 -21.01 -11.83 14.35
C GLN A 478 -20.35 -10.74 13.51
N ALA A 479 -20.42 -10.86 12.18
CA ALA A 479 -19.95 -9.82 11.27
C ALA A 479 -20.72 -8.50 11.48
N LEU A 480 -22.06 -8.56 11.58
CA LEU A 480 -22.92 -7.41 11.86
C LEU A 480 -22.69 -6.79 13.24
N ARG A 481 -22.49 -7.60 14.29
CA ARG A 481 -22.14 -7.08 15.63
C ARG A 481 -20.85 -6.26 15.61
N SER A 482 -19.91 -6.65 14.77
CA SER A 482 -18.62 -5.97 14.61
C SER A 482 -18.71 -4.71 13.75
N ASP A 483 -19.59 -4.70 12.74
CA ASP A 483 -19.81 -3.54 11.86
C ASP A 483 -21.30 -3.36 11.51
N PRO A 484 -22.09 -2.77 12.44
CA PRO A 484 -23.55 -2.69 12.30
C PRO A 484 -24.05 -1.74 11.19
N ASN A 485 -23.14 -1.02 10.52
CA ASN A 485 -23.50 -0.08 9.46
C ASN A 485 -23.02 -0.56 8.08
N ASN A 486 -22.62 -1.83 7.95
CA ASN A 486 -22.17 -2.40 6.71
C ASN A 486 -23.35 -2.95 5.89
N GLY A 487 -23.68 -2.27 4.78
CA GLY A 487 -24.81 -2.66 3.93
C GLY A 487 -24.67 -4.04 3.28
N GLU A 488 -23.46 -4.50 2.94
CA GLU A 488 -23.24 -5.83 2.35
C GLU A 488 -23.50 -6.94 3.38
N PHE A 489 -23.14 -6.71 4.65
CA PHE A 489 -23.43 -7.66 5.73
C PHE A 489 -24.94 -7.79 5.97
N HIS A 490 -25.67 -6.68 5.96
CA HIS A 490 -27.13 -6.68 6.04
C HIS A 490 -27.77 -7.41 4.85
N SER A 491 -27.25 -7.24 3.63
CA SER A 491 -27.76 -7.95 2.44
C SER A 491 -27.64 -9.47 2.58
N GLU A 492 -26.44 -9.96 2.92
CA GLU A 492 -26.21 -11.40 3.09
C GLU A 492 -26.95 -11.98 4.30
N TYR A 493 -27.07 -11.22 5.39
CA TYR A 493 -27.88 -11.65 6.53
C TYR A 493 -29.36 -11.74 6.17
N GLY A 494 -29.88 -10.78 5.39
CA GLY A 494 -31.20 -10.84 4.79
C GLY A 494 -31.39 -12.06 3.88
N TYR A 495 -30.37 -12.40 3.08
CA TYR A 495 -30.38 -13.62 2.27
C TYR A 495 -30.45 -14.90 3.12
N ALA A 496 -29.67 -14.97 4.21
CA ALA A 496 -29.73 -16.10 5.14
C ALA A 496 -31.13 -16.26 5.77
N LEU A 497 -31.73 -15.16 6.22
CA LEU A 497 -33.08 -15.13 6.79
C LEU A 497 -34.15 -15.54 5.77
N GLU A 498 -34.03 -15.06 4.52
CA GLU A 498 -34.92 -15.43 3.42
C GLU A 498 -34.89 -16.95 3.20
N ARG A 499 -33.70 -17.54 3.15
CA ARG A 499 -33.50 -18.99 2.97
C ARG A 499 -34.03 -19.81 4.15
N LEU A 500 -34.10 -19.23 5.34
CA LEU A 500 -34.71 -19.81 6.54
C LEU A 500 -36.24 -19.59 6.62
N GLY A 501 -36.83 -18.86 5.67
CA GLY A 501 -38.26 -18.56 5.62
C GLY A 501 -38.70 -17.37 6.47
N GLN A 502 -37.77 -16.62 7.07
CA GLN A 502 -38.03 -15.43 7.89
C GLN A 502 -38.19 -14.18 7.00
N LYS A 503 -39.25 -14.16 6.18
CA LYS A 503 -39.40 -13.19 5.07
C LYS A 503 -39.52 -11.74 5.52
N ASP A 504 -40.24 -11.46 6.60
CA ASP A 504 -40.45 -10.09 7.08
C ASP A 504 -39.15 -9.48 7.62
N GLU A 505 -38.39 -10.27 8.37
CA GLU A 505 -37.06 -9.90 8.87
C GLU A 505 -36.09 -9.69 7.69
N ALA A 506 -36.07 -10.62 6.72
CA ALA A 506 -35.24 -10.50 5.53
C ALA A 506 -35.50 -9.20 4.75
N GLY A 507 -36.77 -8.83 4.56
CA GLY A 507 -37.15 -7.58 3.89
C GLY A 507 -36.66 -6.33 4.61
N ALA A 508 -36.70 -6.33 5.95
CA ALA A 508 -36.19 -5.22 6.76
C ALA A 508 -34.65 -5.08 6.67
N GLU A 509 -33.95 -6.21 6.62
CA GLU A 509 -32.49 -6.26 6.46
C GLU A 509 -32.05 -5.77 5.09
N TYR A 510 -32.68 -6.23 4.00
CA TYR A 510 -32.38 -5.72 2.66
C TYR A 510 -32.69 -4.22 2.50
N ALA A 511 -33.80 -3.73 3.08
CA ALA A 511 -34.10 -2.29 3.07
C ALA A 511 -33.09 -1.47 3.89
N THR A 512 -32.54 -2.04 4.96
CA THR A 512 -31.45 -1.43 5.72
C THR A 512 -30.14 -1.44 4.92
N ALA A 513 -29.86 -2.53 4.21
CA ALA A 513 -28.71 -2.67 3.34
C ALA A 513 -28.65 -1.56 2.28
N THR A 514 -29.74 -1.32 1.55
CA THR A 514 -29.80 -0.26 0.51
C THR A 514 -29.69 1.15 1.10
N ARG A 515 -30.22 1.38 2.32
CA ARG A 515 -30.05 2.66 3.03
C ARG A 515 -28.58 2.91 3.43
N LEU A 516 -27.87 1.88 3.86
CA LEU A 516 -26.47 1.96 4.30
C LEU A 516 -25.49 2.00 3.13
N ALA A 517 -25.83 1.36 2.01
CA ALA A 517 -25.00 1.29 0.80
C ALA A 517 -25.76 1.78 -0.46
N PRO A 518 -26.21 3.05 -0.51
CA PRO A 518 -27.09 3.57 -1.56
C PRO A 518 -26.45 3.70 -2.96
N LYS A 519 -25.19 3.31 -3.11
CA LYS A 519 -24.45 3.29 -4.37
C LYS A 519 -23.94 1.90 -4.73
N SER A 520 -24.27 0.87 -3.94
CA SER A 520 -23.84 -0.51 -4.21
C SER A 520 -24.83 -1.18 -5.15
N GLY A 521 -24.41 -1.40 -6.40
CA GLY A 521 -25.25 -2.07 -7.39
C GLY A 521 -25.64 -3.49 -6.98
N VAL A 522 -24.75 -4.20 -6.28
CA VAL A 522 -24.99 -5.55 -5.76
C VAL A 522 -26.10 -5.56 -4.71
N VAL A 523 -26.03 -4.67 -3.71
CA VAL A 523 -27.04 -4.60 -2.65
C VAL A 523 -28.43 -4.24 -3.18
N HIS A 524 -28.51 -3.32 -4.14
CA HIS A 524 -29.77 -3.01 -4.83
C HIS A 524 -30.30 -4.19 -5.65
N TYR A 525 -29.42 -4.94 -6.31
CA TYR A 525 -29.80 -6.14 -7.05
C TYR A 525 -30.34 -7.23 -6.12
N ASP A 526 -29.70 -7.48 -4.97
CA ASP A 526 -30.13 -8.49 -4.01
C ASP A 526 -31.53 -8.18 -3.46
N TYR A 527 -31.77 -6.91 -3.09
CA TYR A 527 -33.09 -6.49 -2.64
C TYR A 527 -34.14 -6.59 -3.75
N ALA A 528 -33.80 -6.18 -4.97
CA ALA A 528 -34.67 -6.33 -6.13
C ALA A 528 -35.02 -7.80 -6.39
N MET A 529 -34.06 -8.70 -6.24
CA MET A 529 -34.26 -10.14 -6.38
C MET A 529 -35.14 -10.74 -5.29
N PHE A 530 -35.03 -10.26 -4.05
CA PHE A 530 -35.96 -10.62 -2.98
C PHE A 530 -37.39 -10.16 -3.32
N LEU A 531 -37.58 -8.88 -3.69
CA LEU A 531 -38.88 -8.33 -4.07
C LEU A 531 -39.48 -9.03 -5.29
N PHE A 532 -38.66 -9.37 -6.28
CA PHE A 532 -39.06 -10.12 -7.47
C PHE A 532 -39.60 -11.50 -7.11
N ARG A 533 -38.92 -12.24 -6.21
CA ARG A 533 -39.35 -13.55 -5.72
C ARG A 533 -40.64 -13.47 -4.91
N GLU A 534 -40.86 -12.37 -4.19
CA GLU A 534 -42.11 -12.07 -3.48
C GLU A 534 -43.23 -11.56 -4.39
N GLY A 535 -43.01 -11.43 -5.71
CA GLY A 535 -44.02 -10.95 -6.66
C GLY A 535 -44.25 -9.44 -6.63
N LYS A 536 -43.45 -8.68 -5.87
CA LYS A 536 -43.58 -7.21 -5.68
C LYS A 536 -42.91 -6.44 -6.81
N MET A 537 -43.38 -6.65 -8.04
CA MET A 537 -42.74 -6.11 -9.27
C MET A 537 -42.61 -4.58 -9.26
N ASP A 538 -43.60 -3.86 -8.73
CA ASP A 538 -43.58 -2.40 -8.64
C ASP A 538 -42.48 -1.84 -7.73
N GLN A 539 -42.02 -2.64 -6.77
CA GLN A 539 -40.89 -2.30 -5.91
C GLN A 539 -39.56 -2.85 -6.47
N ALA A 540 -39.58 -4.02 -7.12
CA ALA A 540 -38.37 -4.64 -7.66
C ALA A 540 -37.76 -3.86 -8.84
N ILE A 541 -38.58 -3.33 -9.75
CA ILE A 541 -38.12 -2.60 -10.94
C ILE A 541 -37.23 -1.39 -10.60
N PRO A 542 -37.62 -0.44 -9.72
CA PRO A 542 -36.76 0.70 -9.40
C PRO A 542 -35.45 0.29 -8.71
N GLU A 543 -35.45 -0.80 -7.94
CA GLU A 543 -34.24 -1.34 -7.33
C GLU A 543 -33.30 -1.96 -8.38
N PHE A 544 -33.81 -2.74 -9.35
CA PHE A 544 -33.01 -3.20 -10.49
C PHE A 544 -32.46 -2.05 -11.34
N GLN A 545 -33.25 -1.00 -11.57
CA GLN A 545 -32.79 0.19 -12.29
C GLN A 545 -31.66 0.90 -11.53
N THR A 546 -31.76 0.98 -10.20
CA THR A 546 -30.70 1.55 -9.34
C THR A 546 -29.45 0.68 -9.34
N ALA A 547 -29.62 -0.65 -9.31
CA ALA A 547 -28.51 -1.59 -9.47
C ALA A 547 -27.74 -1.34 -10.77
N LEU A 548 -28.44 -1.22 -11.90
CA LEU A 548 -27.84 -0.96 -13.21
C LEU A 548 -27.28 0.45 -13.37
N LYS A 549 -27.83 1.44 -12.66
CA LYS A 549 -27.25 2.79 -12.59
C LYS A 549 -25.84 2.77 -11.98
N HIS A 550 -25.61 1.91 -10.99
CA HIS A 550 -24.33 1.78 -10.30
C HIS A 550 -23.44 0.65 -10.85
N SER A 551 -24.01 -0.31 -11.58
CA SER A 551 -23.32 -1.44 -12.19
C SER A 551 -23.92 -1.73 -13.57
N PRO A 552 -23.62 -0.88 -14.59
CA PRO A 552 -24.27 -0.97 -15.90
C PRO A 552 -23.91 -2.22 -16.70
N ASN A 553 -22.82 -2.92 -16.36
CA ASN A 553 -22.37 -4.14 -17.03
C ASN A 553 -22.72 -5.40 -16.20
N HIS A 554 -23.95 -5.51 -15.71
CA HIS A 554 -24.42 -6.63 -14.89
C HIS A 554 -25.50 -7.43 -15.67
N PRO A 555 -25.13 -8.53 -16.36
CA PRO A 555 -26.04 -9.25 -17.24
C PRO A 555 -27.26 -9.83 -16.51
N GLU A 556 -27.10 -10.36 -15.31
CA GLU A 556 -28.19 -10.92 -14.49
C GLU A 556 -29.19 -9.84 -14.07
N ALA A 557 -28.73 -8.65 -13.66
CA ALA A 557 -29.61 -7.52 -13.36
C ALA A 557 -30.42 -7.07 -14.59
N HIS A 558 -29.80 -7.04 -15.78
CA HIS A 558 -30.51 -6.80 -17.03
C HIS A 558 -31.56 -7.89 -17.32
N TYR A 559 -31.19 -9.15 -17.15
CA TYR A 559 -32.10 -10.27 -17.37
C TYR A 559 -33.33 -10.20 -16.45
N HIS A 560 -33.14 -9.99 -15.16
CA HIS A 560 -34.23 -9.96 -14.19
C HIS A 560 -35.09 -8.69 -14.30
N LEU A 561 -34.50 -7.54 -14.66
CA LEU A 561 -35.27 -6.35 -15.01
C LEU A 561 -36.14 -6.60 -16.25
N GLY A 562 -35.58 -7.21 -17.29
CA GLY A 562 -36.32 -7.59 -18.49
C GLY A 562 -37.49 -8.52 -18.18
N ARG A 563 -37.29 -9.49 -17.29
CA ARG A 563 -38.37 -10.37 -16.79
C ARG A 563 -39.44 -9.62 -16.02
N ALA A 564 -39.05 -8.71 -15.12
CA ALA A 564 -40.00 -7.92 -14.34
C ALA A 564 -40.87 -7.01 -15.24
N LEU A 565 -40.26 -6.35 -16.23
CA LEU A 565 -40.95 -5.52 -17.22
C LEU A 565 -41.89 -6.35 -18.09
N PHE A 566 -41.46 -7.54 -18.52
CA PHE A 566 -42.32 -8.47 -19.26
C PHE A 566 -43.59 -8.82 -18.47
N VAL A 567 -43.46 -9.13 -17.17
CA VAL A 567 -44.60 -9.42 -16.29
C VAL A 567 -45.52 -8.21 -16.15
N LYS A 568 -44.97 -6.99 -16.13
CA LYS A 568 -45.74 -5.73 -16.11
C LYS A 568 -46.35 -5.36 -17.46
N GLY A 569 -46.03 -6.10 -18.53
CA GLY A 569 -46.52 -5.84 -19.89
C GLY A 569 -45.72 -4.82 -20.69
N ASP A 570 -44.59 -4.31 -20.17
CA ASP A 570 -43.67 -3.46 -20.91
C ASP A 570 -42.73 -4.32 -21.77
N PHE A 571 -43.23 -4.75 -22.92
CA PHE A 571 -42.51 -5.63 -23.83
C PHE A 571 -41.35 -4.93 -24.54
N GLU A 572 -41.43 -3.62 -24.78
CA GLU A 572 -40.35 -2.84 -25.38
C GLU A 572 -39.18 -2.67 -24.41
N GLY A 573 -39.46 -2.31 -23.15
CA GLY A 573 -38.45 -2.29 -22.09
C GLY A 573 -37.82 -3.66 -21.84
N ALA A 574 -38.63 -4.72 -21.82
CA ALA A 574 -38.14 -6.09 -21.69
C ALA A 574 -37.18 -6.48 -22.83
N LYS A 575 -37.51 -6.14 -24.07
CA LYS A 575 -36.66 -6.37 -25.25
C LYS A 575 -35.29 -5.71 -25.09
N LEU A 576 -35.26 -4.44 -24.70
CA LEU A 576 -34.00 -3.69 -24.53
C LEU A 576 -33.05 -4.36 -23.54
N HIS A 577 -33.55 -4.74 -22.36
CA HIS A 577 -32.71 -5.34 -21.34
C HIS A 577 -32.31 -6.79 -21.66
N TYR A 578 -33.17 -7.54 -22.34
CA TYR A 578 -32.78 -8.87 -22.81
C TYR A 578 -31.73 -8.83 -23.92
N LEU A 579 -31.78 -7.86 -24.85
CA LEU A 579 -30.72 -7.66 -25.85
C LEU A 579 -29.40 -7.29 -25.18
N GLU A 580 -29.45 -6.43 -24.16
CA GLU A 580 -28.25 -6.07 -23.40
C GLU A 580 -27.68 -7.25 -22.60
N THR A 581 -28.54 -8.11 -22.06
CA THR A 581 -28.13 -9.39 -21.44
C THR A 581 -27.37 -10.25 -22.45
N ALA A 582 -27.90 -10.45 -23.67
CA ALA A 582 -27.25 -11.24 -24.70
C ALA A 582 -25.93 -10.61 -25.20
N ARG A 583 -25.82 -9.28 -25.16
CA ARG A 583 -24.59 -8.55 -25.50
C ARG A 583 -23.50 -8.76 -24.45
N LEU A 584 -23.87 -8.72 -23.17
CA LEU A 584 -22.95 -8.84 -22.02
C LEU A 584 -22.57 -10.29 -21.74
N ASP A 585 -23.53 -11.22 -21.84
CA ASP A 585 -23.34 -12.67 -21.74
C ASP A 585 -24.04 -13.39 -22.92
N PRO A 586 -23.30 -13.71 -23.99
CA PRO A 586 -23.82 -14.44 -25.14
C PRO A 586 -24.32 -15.87 -24.85
N LYS A 587 -24.04 -16.43 -23.66
CA LYS A 587 -24.52 -17.76 -23.26
C LYS A 587 -25.72 -17.70 -22.33
N ALA A 588 -26.14 -16.51 -21.91
CA ALA A 588 -27.27 -16.35 -21.01
C ALA A 588 -28.54 -16.99 -21.61
N PRO A 589 -29.40 -17.60 -20.79
CA PRO A 589 -30.65 -18.24 -21.23
C PRO A 589 -31.76 -17.21 -21.56
N VAL A 590 -31.43 -16.18 -22.36
CA VAL A 590 -32.31 -15.03 -22.62
C VAL A 590 -33.04 -15.12 -23.96
N HIS A 591 -32.52 -15.87 -24.93
CA HIS A 591 -33.06 -15.95 -26.29
C HIS A 591 -34.50 -16.51 -26.36
N ASN A 592 -34.87 -17.46 -25.48
CA ASN A 592 -36.26 -17.92 -25.39
C ASN A 592 -37.18 -16.76 -24.93
N GLY A 593 -36.76 -16.01 -23.90
CA GLY A 593 -37.47 -14.82 -23.43
C GLY A 593 -37.60 -13.73 -24.49
N LEU A 594 -36.53 -13.46 -25.26
CA LEU A 594 -36.57 -12.55 -26.41
C LEU A 594 -37.58 -13.01 -27.46
N GLY A 595 -37.60 -14.30 -27.78
CA GLY A 595 -38.57 -14.84 -28.74
C GLY A 595 -40.02 -14.62 -28.31
N VAL A 596 -40.32 -14.86 -27.03
CA VAL A 596 -41.66 -14.59 -26.47
C VAL A 596 -42.00 -13.10 -26.52
N VAL A 597 -41.04 -12.22 -26.19
CA VAL A 597 -41.21 -10.75 -26.29
C VAL A 597 -41.52 -10.35 -27.73
N TYR A 598 -40.76 -10.84 -28.72
CA TYR A 598 -41.01 -10.56 -30.14
C TYR A 598 -42.40 -11.05 -30.60
N MET A 599 -42.85 -12.21 -30.13
CA MET A 599 -44.23 -12.68 -30.39
C MET A 599 -45.29 -11.72 -29.82
N ARG A 600 -45.07 -11.17 -28.62
CA ARG A 600 -45.99 -10.18 -28.00
C ARG A 600 -46.00 -8.85 -28.73
N LEU A 601 -44.87 -8.47 -29.33
CA LEU A 601 -44.71 -7.27 -30.15
C LEU A 601 -45.20 -7.45 -31.60
N GLY A 602 -45.69 -8.64 -31.98
CA GLY A 602 -46.18 -8.92 -33.34
C GLY A 602 -45.06 -9.10 -34.37
N GLN A 603 -43.86 -9.52 -33.94
CA GLN A 603 -42.65 -9.70 -34.74
C GLN A 603 -42.26 -11.20 -34.83
N PRO A 604 -43.04 -12.03 -35.54
CA PRO A 604 -42.87 -13.49 -35.52
C PRO A 604 -41.58 -13.97 -36.19
N SER A 605 -41.07 -13.25 -37.19
CA SER A 605 -39.83 -13.62 -37.89
C SER A 605 -38.61 -13.52 -36.97
N GLU A 606 -38.52 -12.43 -36.22
CA GLU A 606 -37.52 -12.18 -35.19
C GLU A 606 -37.66 -13.19 -34.05
N ALA A 607 -38.90 -13.48 -33.63
CA ALA A 607 -39.15 -14.49 -32.61
C ALA A 607 -38.61 -15.87 -32.99
N ILE A 608 -38.88 -16.33 -34.21
CA ILE A 608 -38.37 -17.60 -34.75
C ILE A 608 -36.84 -17.63 -34.73
N ALA A 609 -36.17 -16.54 -35.10
CA ALA A 609 -34.72 -16.45 -35.06
C ALA A 609 -34.19 -16.60 -33.61
N GLN A 610 -34.83 -15.96 -32.64
CA GLN A 610 -34.43 -16.04 -31.24
C GLN A 610 -34.68 -17.43 -30.64
N PHE A 611 -35.81 -18.09 -30.93
CA PHE A 611 -36.04 -19.46 -30.45
C PHE A 611 -35.04 -20.46 -31.06
N LYS A 612 -34.68 -20.29 -32.34
CA LYS A 612 -33.61 -21.09 -32.96
C LYS A 612 -32.27 -20.88 -32.27
N GLU A 613 -31.93 -19.64 -31.92
CA GLU A 613 -30.69 -19.34 -31.19
C GLU A 613 -30.71 -19.92 -29.78
N ALA A 614 -31.85 -19.89 -29.08
CA ALA A 614 -32.02 -20.56 -27.79
C ALA A 614 -31.73 -22.06 -27.89
N LEU A 615 -32.27 -22.75 -28.89
CA LEU A 615 -32.03 -24.17 -29.15
C LEU A 615 -30.62 -24.47 -29.66
N ARG A 616 -29.97 -23.52 -30.34
CA ARG A 616 -28.56 -23.65 -30.73
C ARG A 616 -27.65 -23.66 -29.50
N LEU A 617 -27.94 -22.80 -28.53
CA LEU A 617 -27.18 -22.69 -27.28
C LEU A 617 -27.52 -23.81 -26.29
N ARG A 618 -28.81 -24.18 -26.19
CA ARG A 618 -29.34 -25.25 -25.32
C ARG A 618 -30.32 -26.13 -26.10
N PRO A 619 -29.84 -27.21 -26.75
CA PRO A 619 -30.67 -28.08 -27.59
C PRO A 619 -31.82 -28.79 -26.85
N ASP A 620 -31.76 -28.85 -25.52
CA ASP A 620 -32.71 -29.48 -24.61
C ASP A 620 -33.74 -28.50 -24.00
N ASP A 621 -33.74 -27.23 -24.39
CA ASP A 621 -34.72 -26.23 -23.94
C ASP A 621 -36.12 -26.53 -24.52
N ALA A 622 -36.92 -27.30 -23.77
CA ALA A 622 -38.25 -27.75 -24.16
C ALA A 622 -39.21 -26.57 -24.43
N ASP A 623 -39.13 -25.52 -23.61
CA ASP A 623 -39.96 -24.31 -23.76
C ASP A 623 -39.63 -23.61 -25.08
N ALA A 624 -38.34 -23.46 -25.41
CA ALA A 624 -37.93 -22.87 -26.68
C ALA A 624 -38.38 -23.71 -27.89
N ALA A 625 -38.34 -25.04 -27.79
CA ALA A 625 -38.81 -25.95 -28.85
C ALA A 625 -40.32 -25.83 -29.08
N GLU A 626 -41.12 -25.77 -28.00
CA GLU A 626 -42.56 -25.57 -28.09
C GLU A 626 -42.90 -24.19 -28.65
N ASN A 627 -42.26 -23.14 -28.14
CA ASN A 627 -42.46 -21.77 -28.60
C ASN A 627 -42.10 -21.61 -30.09
N LEU A 628 -41.03 -22.26 -30.56
CA LEU A 628 -40.66 -22.28 -31.97
C LEU A 628 -41.74 -22.94 -32.83
N ARG A 629 -42.27 -24.11 -32.43
CA ARG A 629 -43.35 -24.80 -33.15
C ARG A 629 -44.59 -23.91 -33.26
N PHE A 630 -44.96 -23.25 -32.16
CA PHE A 630 -46.09 -22.33 -32.13
C PHE A 630 -45.88 -21.11 -33.04
N ALA A 631 -44.70 -20.50 -33.01
CA ALA A 631 -44.37 -19.32 -33.82
C ALA A 631 -44.36 -19.65 -35.32
N VAL A 632 -43.80 -20.79 -35.72
CA VAL A 632 -43.81 -21.26 -37.12
C VAL A 632 -45.23 -21.56 -37.59
N GLY A 633 -46.04 -22.24 -36.77
CA GLY A 633 -47.44 -22.54 -37.10
C GLY A 633 -48.30 -21.28 -37.34
N ARG A 634 -48.08 -20.21 -36.55
CA ARG A 634 -48.72 -18.91 -36.79
C ARG A 634 -48.20 -18.20 -38.04
N GLY A 635 -46.89 -18.25 -38.30
CA GLY A 635 -46.29 -17.68 -39.51
C GLY A 635 -46.83 -18.31 -40.80
N THR A 636 -47.16 -19.61 -40.77
CA THR A 636 -47.74 -20.32 -41.93
C THR A 636 -49.22 -20.01 -42.19
N GLN A 637 -50.00 -19.60 -41.17
CA GLN A 637 -51.41 -19.25 -41.34
C GLN A 637 -51.63 -17.77 -41.74
N GLY A 638 -50.68 -16.88 -41.44
CA GLY A 638 -50.75 -15.46 -41.85
C GLY A 638 -50.37 -15.18 -43.30
N GLY A 639 -49.79 -16.15 -44.01
CA GLY A 639 -49.39 -16.04 -45.43
C GLY A 639 -50.46 -16.46 -46.44
N SER A 640 -51.65 -16.87 -45.97
CA SER A 640 -52.77 -17.28 -46.82
C SER A 640 -53.93 -16.27 -46.73
N THR A 641 -53.76 -15.10 -47.32
CA THR A 641 -54.89 -14.31 -47.82
C THR A 641 -55.22 -14.81 -49.23
N PRO A 642 -56.44 -15.33 -49.51
CA PRO A 642 -56.92 -15.47 -50.87
C PRO A 642 -57.07 -14.07 -51.48
N ARG A 643 -56.76 -13.96 -52.78
CA ARG A 643 -56.89 -12.75 -53.60
C ARG A 643 -58.23 -12.05 -53.48
#